data_AF-A0A182UX59-F1
#
_entry.id   AF-A0A182UX59-F1
#
_cell.length_a   1.000
_cell.length_b   1.000
_cell.length_c   1.000
_cell.angle_alpha   90.00
_cell.angle_beta   90.00
_cell.angle_gamma   90.00
#
_symmetry.space_group_name_H-M   'P 1'
#
loop_
_entity.id
_entity.type
_entity.pdbx_description
1 polymer ?
#
loop_
_entity_poly.entity_id
_entity_poly.type
_entity_poly.pdbx_seq_one_letter_code
_entity_poly.pdbx_strand_id
1 'polypeptide(L)'
;MMCCSVKRFLLLFGFLCLVTRSGADAQEENHLTCGRRKVKSIYLIHNGVDAKAGHWPWHAAIFYRNKEHNEYECGGSILDHNTILTASHCVYTAGGVISATRVLVHVGQNHLEKASEYTQIHDVRDIIVHPGFSSNSIIHDIALIKLRTNITMTKYVQPVCLWTMDSKQDLIVGKNGTIVGFGLNEQDVVSQQLKQALVGVVDALTCIASDRTVFGTHLTTDMFCGKGQKGVSACNGDSGGGMFFEIGGKWYVRGLVSFTPLRGNTGLCDPLKYTAYTDVAMYLEWIKPHIDQRVLSYDSDVLDIDYEEKLRLFNFKTCGVKQFIVYPDGVSRWTIPWLGFVRVGIEDDPRCAVILINEWYAVGPAHCFENKAIEYFVALGHLIDDGEEQCTYFDESSVCPYPLQERPIERIIVHPKFGTNNTADNIALIELQVSADTSQPHVQPICVPVTPELRTSAKANLHVATVAREDDSYKTIPIHYLEPAECMKKYAEQNIVLELENKRLCAEIANQRDEENCYSLVAGAPLQEMKMFDGKEQYFLRGFELLGLACNARAPPIYNNVEPYIDWMLYNMRYRSLESADGLTIANANTTQQTLESEWAMLQQQPGKEKLHLFDMQTCGIPGATFENLGPLTVTPWVGQLESTENVTDEDFLDSDTVVLISEWYALAPKSILANNSTWKILSLGSYNRDIITDCTINICGQQKVEIKNIIFPSADHPSQLFALIELLEPANLKNPSIRPICLPFMHQLHRQTPTEVFITSTTDPNYVDSKKLKIIDHLNCQQRLLLEREFVTLDENITCAIEAEKIRQTELFSFVGTPFHTSLWYDKRMRYFLYGVDDNDLNMFKKLVYGPYVFNRIMLADLDWVVENMRKKERQTSFPSPTRKERVNLKSVKHAPERGLFNFTTCGESSNFYPMPWRGALYSNAPFFNDTKCTVTLISDRYVVGPAYCFIDARAENVIVFGLDTDRTECARANNSALCGLPSQRVTTQKIIFHPHYNRTNQDNNIALVQLATAVDTSRPNVRPICLPIMDSIRSYDTSSLVMASYNRSSALADSKIITVNERYLEPLECQKRWQGLKVSFTIDSTQHCVMIKRTELDECVGVFAGITLHSLQTLHSSEKHFLRGFFINGPRVCSIYFPAVYLNTDAYLDWILETMEQPASFASDVQKEVSFK
;
A
#
# COMPACT_ATOMS: atom_id res chain seq x y z
N MET A 1 1.26 -98.56 -37.67
CA MET A 1 2.18 -98.06 -38.72
C MET A 1 2.40 -96.59 -38.44
N MET A 2 3.50 -96.19 -37.81
CA MET A 2 4.79 -95.89 -38.45
C MET A 2 4.70 -94.93 -39.64
N CYS A 3 5.55 -93.90 -39.55
CA CYS A 3 6.12 -93.05 -40.60
C CYS A 3 5.43 -91.72 -40.96
N CYS A 4 6.07 -90.65 -40.47
CA CYS A 4 6.63 -89.53 -41.24
C CYS A 4 5.77 -88.88 -42.33
N SER A 5 5.38 -87.61 -42.10
CA SER A 5 6.07 -86.51 -42.78
C SER A 5 5.76 -85.18 -42.10
N VAL A 6 6.80 -84.65 -41.47
CA VAL A 6 6.88 -83.32 -40.87
C VAL A 6 7.22 -82.34 -41.98
N LYS A 7 6.28 -81.46 -42.35
CA LYS A 7 6.47 -80.02 -42.68
C LYS A 7 5.21 -79.46 -43.34
N ARG A 8 4.78 -78.29 -42.83
CA ARG A 8 3.69 -77.42 -43.32
C ARG A 8 2.27 -77.86 -42.94
N PHE A 9 1.85 -77.60 -41.69
CA PHE A 9 0.52 -77.01 -41.40
C PHE A 9 0.24 -76.68 -39.91
N LEU A 10 1.23 -76.21 -39.12
CA LEU A 10 0.98 -75.71 -37.75
C LEU A 10 1.81 -74.46 -37.48
N LEU A 11 1.38 -73.34 -38.07
CA LEU A 11 1.97 -72.01 -37.86
C LEU A 11 1.03 -71.04 -37.13
N LEU A 12 -0.01 -71.53 -36.43
CA LEU A 12 -1.07 -70.63 -35.93
C LEU A 12 -1.64 -70.87 -34.53
N PHE A 13 -1.18 -71.82 -33.71
CA PHE A 13 -1.71 -71.96 -32.33
C PHE A 13 -0.72 -72.56 -31.31
N GLY A 14 0.54 -72.10 -31.32
CA GLY A 14 1.61 -72.65 -30.47
C GLY A 14 2.67 -71.64 -30.07
N PHE A 15 2.26 -70.45 -29.64
CA PHE A 15 3.12 -69.46 -28.97
C PHE A 15 2.45 -68.93 -27.70
N LEU A 16 1.71 -69.81 -27.01
CA LEU A 16 1.24 -69.61 -25.64
C LEU A 16 1.78 -70.80 -24.82
N CYS A 17 2.54 -70.49 -23.77
CA CYS A 17 3.10 -71.41 -22.76
C CYS A 17 4.26 -72.32 -23.21
N LEU A 18 5.48 -71.76 -23.25
CA LEU A 18 6.74 -72.38 -22.76
C LEU A 18 7.96 -71.45 -23.00
N VAL A 19 8.04 -70.36 -22.23
CA VAL A 19 9.34 -69.80 -21.76
C VAL A 19 9.09 -69.27 -20.35
N THR A 20 9.10 -70.18 -19.38
CA THR A 20 9.37 -69.82 -17.98
C THR A 20 10.87 -70.00 -17.75
N ARG A 21 11.48 -68.98 -17.13
CA ARG A 21 12.88 -68.92 -16.64
C ARG A 21 13.99 -68.93 -17.69
N SER A 22 14.31 -67.75 -18.19
CA SER A 22 15.68 -67.23 -18.16
C SER A 22 15.61 -65.82 -17.58
N GLY A 23 16.42 -65.56 -16.55
CA GLY A 23 16.36 -64.33 -15.76
C GLY A 23 16.69 -63.11 -16.60
N ALA A 24 15.83 -62.09 -16.50
CA ALA A 24 16.27 -60.72 -16.64
C ALA A 24 17.07 -60.37 -15.38
N ASP A 25 18.30 -60.86 -15.30
CA ASP A 25 19.31 -60.29 -14.42
C ASP A 25 19.73 -58.95 -15.02
N ALA A 26 19.45 -57.89 -14.24
CA ALA A 26 20.16 -56.62 -14.17
C ALA A 26 20.96 -56.17 -15.41
N GLN A 27 20.36 -55.26 -16.18
CA GLN A 27 21.13 -54.13 -16.70
C GLN A 27 20.31 -52.86 -16.51
N GLU A 28 20.15 -52.49 -15.24
CA GLU A 28 19.85 -51.12 -14.80
C GLU A 28 20.91 -50.22 -15.46
N GLU A 29 20.51 -49.32 -16.36
CA GLU A 29 21.41 -48.29 -16.87
C GLU A 29 21.82 -47.40 -15.67
N ASN A 30 22.97 -47.72 -15.09
CA ASN A 30 23.60 -47.03 -13.96
C ASN A 30 23.92 -45.56 -14.35
N HIS A 31 22.93 -44.68 -14.30
CA HIS A 31 23.12 -43.23 -14.30
C HIS A 31 23.63 -42.80 -12.93
N LEU A 32 24.80 -42.17 -12.89
CA LEU A 32 25.34 -41.61 -11.66
C LEU A 32 24.60 -40.30 -11.33
N THR A 33 23.62 -40.36 -10.44
CA THR A 33 22.81 -39.19 -10.04
C THR A 33 23.67 -38.16 -9.29
N CYS A 34 23.81 -36.96 -9.85
CA CYS A 34 24.55 -35.85 -9.23
C CYS A 34 23.62 -34.85 -8.51
N GLY A 35 24.16 -34.07 -7.58
CA GLY A 35 23.53 -32.89 -7.00
C GLY A 35 22.31 -33.15 -6.13
N ARG A 36 21.96 -34.40 -5.81
CA ARG A 36 20.80 -34.76 -5.00
C ARG A 36 21.20 -35.34 -3.65
N ARG A 37 20.88 -34.61 -2.58
CA ARG A 37 21.17 -35.05 -1.20
C ARG A 37 20.23 -36.15 -0.76
N LYS A 38 20.79 -37.28 -0.32
CA LYS A 38 19.99 -38.37 0.30
C LYS A 38 19.64 -38.11 1.78
N VAL A 39 20.31 -37.17 2.44
CA VAL A 39 19.99 -36.74 3.81
C VAL A 39 19.12 -35.48 3.74
N LYS A 40 17.86 -35.57 4.15
CA LYS A 40 16.93 -34.41 4.18
C LYS A 40 17.31 -33.46 5.33
N SER A 41 17.29 -32.17 5.06
CA SER A 41 17.61 -31.12 6.04
C SER A 41 16.38 -30.25 6.30
N ILE A 42 16.07 -29.97 7.56
CA ILE A 42 15.14 -28.92 7.99
C ILE A 42 16.03 -27.76 8.48
N TYR A 43 15.86 -26.54 7.98
CA TYR A 43 16.67 -25.38 8.40
C TYR A 43 15.82 -24.15 8.76
N LEU A 44 16.29 -23.44 9.80
CA LEU A 44 16.12 -22.01 10.08
C LEU A 44 17.55 -21.47 10.36
N ILE A 45 18.26 -20.77 9.45
CA ILE A 45 19.65 -20.32 9.71
C ILE A 45 20.09 -19.01 9.01
N HIS A 46 20.87 -18.19 9.75
CA HIS A 46 21.72 -17.03 9.36
C HIS A 46 23.11 -17.16 10.05
N ASN A 47 24.19 -16.57 9.50
CA ASN A 47 25.63 -16.70 9.86
C ASN A 47 26.25 -18.08 9.54
N GLY A 48 27.57 -18.14 9.28
CA GLY A 48 28.26 -19.39 8.91
C GLY A 48 28.07 -20.48 9.98
N VAL A 49 27.53 -21.64 9.61
CA VAL A 49 27.18 -22.70 10.55
C VAL A 49 27.92 -23.99 10.25
N ASP A 50 28.04 -24.83 11.28
CA ASP A 50 28.51 -26.20 11.12
C ASP A 50 27.61 -26.97 10.16
N ALA A 51 28.22 -27.53 9.11
CA ALA A 51 27.59 -28.50 8.25
C ALA A 51 27.47 -29.84 9.00
N LYS A 52 26.28 -30.43 8.96
CA LYS A 52 26.06 -31.79 9.46
C LYS A 52 26.47 -32.81 8.40
N ALA A 53 26.73 -34.04 8.85
CA ALA A 53 27.06 -35.15 7.97
C ALA A 53 26.00 -35.35 6.88
N GLY A 54 26.42 -35.38 5.61
CA GLY A 54 25.53 -35.55 4.46
C GLY A 54 24.84 -34.29 3.96
N HIS A 55 25.08 -33.12 4.58
CA HIS A 55 24.63 -31.84 4.02
C HIS A 55 25.40 -31.46 2.74
N TRP A 56 26.70 -31.77 2.68
CA TRP A 56 27.54 -31.49 1.51
C TRP A 56 28.29 -32.76 1.08
N PRO A 57 27.56 -33.78 0.58
CA PRO A 57 28.13 -35.09 0.32
C PRO A 57 29.14 -35.10 -0.84
N TRP A 58 29.20 -34.01 -1.60
CA TRP A 58 30.17 -33.79 -2.68
C TRP A 58 31.41 -33.01 -2.27
N HIS A 59 31.51 -32.51 -1.03
CA HIS A 59 32.73 -31.83 -0.59
C HIS A 59 33.88 -32.83 -0.43
N ALA A 60 35.04 -32.48 -0.99
CA ALA A 60 36.28 -33.24 -0.88
C ALA A 60 37.34 -32.39 -0.17
N ALA A 61 38.06 -32.99 0.77
CA ALA A 61 39.18 -32.37 1.46
C ALA A 61 40.50 -32.87 0.85
N ILE A 62 41.36 -31.94 0.43
CA ILE A 62 42.63 -32.23 -0.25
C ILE A 62 43.77 -32.03 0.74
N PHE A 63 44.61 -33.06 0.88
CA PHE A 63 45.74 -33.08 1.80
C PHE A 63 47.06 -33.26 1.05
N TYR A 64 48.12 -32.62 1.54
CA TYR A 64 49.50 -32.92 1.15
C TYR A 64 50.17 -33.88 2.12
N ARG A 65 50.88 -34.87 1.58
CA ARG A 65 51.75 -35.77 2.33
C ARG A 65 53.10 -35.11 2.60
N ASN A 66 53.38 -34.87 3.87
CA ASN A 66 54.71 -34.52 4.38
C ASN A 66 55.32 -35.70 5.15
N LYS A 67 56.60 -35.62 5.52
CA LYS A 67 57.35 -36.76 6.11
C LYS A 67 56.82 -37.23 7.48
N GLU A 68 56.03 -36.40 8.17
CA GLU A 68 55.59 -36.62 9.55
C GLU A 68 54.05 -36.62 9.73
N HIS A 69 53.29 -35.92 8.88
CA HIS A 69 51.83 -35.89 8.91
C HIS A 69 51.23 -35.50 7.54
N ASN A 70 49.92 -35.70 7.37
CA ASN A 70 49.14 -35.17 6.25
C ASN A 70 48.58 -33.80 6.64
N GLU A 71 48.73 -32.79 5.78
CA GLU A 71 48.31 -31.41 6.02
C GLU A 71 47.16 -31.04 5.09
N TYR A 72 46.09 -30.43 5.63
CA TYR A 72 44.94 -29.98 4.83
C TYR A 72 45.30 -28.69 4.09
N GLU A 73 45.03 -28.65 2.79
CA GLU A 73 45.45 -27.54 1.93
C GLU A 73 44.26 -26.83 1.28
N CYS A 74 43.34 -27.61 0.71
CA CYS A 74 42.26 -27.09 -0.10
C CYS A 74 40.99 -27.93 -0.03
N GLY A 75 39.88 -27.31 -0.44
CA GLY A 75 38.64 -27.99 -0.78
C GLY A 75 38.60 -28.48 -2.23
N GLY A 76 37.60 -29.30 -2.51
CA GLY A 76 37.24 -29.76 -3.85
C GLY A 76 35.81 -30.26 -3.90
N SER A 77 35.36 -30.63 -5.10
CA SER A 77 34.02 -31.17 -5.34
C SER A 77 34.07 -32.48 -6.11
N ILE A 78 33.35 -33.50 -5.65
CA ILE A 78 33.21 -34.79 -6.34
C ILE A 78 32.38 -34.58 -7.61
N LEU A 79 32.94 -34.89 -8.78
CA LEU A 79 32.20 -34.86 -10.04
C LEU A 79 31.66 -36.25 -10.40
N ASP A 80 32.47 -37.29 -10.29
CA ASP A 80 32.08 -38.67 -10.63
C ASP A 80 32.76 -39.69 -9.71
N HIS A 81 32.77 -40.97 -10.09
CA HIS A 81 33.38 -42.03 -9.30
C HIS A 81 34.87 -41.86 -9.02
N ASN A 82 35.63 -41.06 -9.78
CA ASN A 82 37.06 -40.91 -9.55
C ASN A 82 37.61 -39.52 -9.86
N THR A 83 36.75 -38.51 -9.99
CA THR A 83 37.16 -37.16 -10.37
C THR A 83 36.75 -36.14 -9.35
N ILE A 84 37.72 -35.32 -8.93
CA ILE A 84 37.52 -34.16 -8.06
C ILE A 84 37.84 -32.90 -8.84
N LEU A 85 36.94 -31.91 -8.75
CA LEU A 85 37.14 -30.55 -9.21
C LEU A 85 37.74 -29.70 -8.10
N THR A 86 38.78 -28.93 -8.39
CA THR A 86 39.42 -27.99 -7.46
C THR A 86 40.07 -26.82 -8.20
N ALA A 87 40.71 -25.90 -7.50
CA ALA A 87 41.46 -24.79 -8.08
C ALA A 87 42.86 -25.26 -8.53
N SER A 88 43.44 -24.62 -9.54
CA SER A 88 44.78 -24.97 -10.03
C SER A 88 45.87 -24.64 -9.01
N HIS A 89 45.74 -23.52 -8.31
CA HIS A 89 46.71 -23.13 -7.28
C HIS A 89 46.79 -24.12 -6.10
N CYS A 90 45.77 -24.98 -5.93
CA CYS A 90 45.75 -26.07 -4.95
C CYS A 90 46.58 -27.30 -5.34
N VAL A 91 47.12 -27.36 -6.56
CA VAL A 91 47.90 -28.51 -7.04
C VAL A 91 49.10 -28.10 -7.90
N TYR A 92 49.39 -26.81 -7.97
CA TYR A 92 50.44 -26.22 -8.81
C TYR A 92 51.30 -25.26 -7.98
N THR A 93 52.62 -25.42 -8.05
CA THR A 93 53.60 -24.60 -7.32
C THR A 93 54.53 -23.87 -8.30
N ALA A 94 55.47 -23.07 -7.80
CA ALA A 94 56.52 -22.47 -8.62
C ALA A 94 57.36 -23.50 -9.40
N GLY A 95 57.41 -24.76 -8.94
CA GLY A 95 58.08 -25.88 -9.63
C GLY A 95 57.19 -26.62 -10.64
N GLY A 96 55.97 -26.16 -10.88
CA GLY A 96 54.97 -26.83 -11.72
C GLY A 96 53.95 -27.65 -10.92
N VAL A 97 53.28 -28.57 -11.62
CA VAL A 97 52.26 -29.48 -11.05
C VAL A 97 52.89 -30.36 -9.97
N ILE A 98 52.25 -30.46 -8.81
CA ILE A 98 52.72 -31.30 -7.70
C ILE A 98 52.63 -32.78 -8.09
N SER A 99 53.58 -33.60 -7.62
CA SER A 99 53.52 -35.05 -7.82
C SER A 99 52.23 -35.64 -7.23
N ALA A 100 51.48 -36.39 -8.03
CA ALA A 100 50.26 -37.09 -7.59
C ALA A 100 50.45 -37.92 -6.30
N THR A 101 51.64 -38.51 -6.10
CA THR A 101 51.95 -39.30 -4.89
C THR A 101 51.96 -38.49 -3.60
N ARG A 102 52.08 -37.15 -3.69
CA ARG A 102 52.05 -36.23 -2.55
C ARG A 102 50.66 -35.74 -2.20
N VAL A 103 49.63 -36.07 -2.98
CA VAL A 103 48.26 -35.58 -2.76
C VAL A 103 47.36 -36.73 -2.30
N LEU A 104 46.52 -36.45 -1.32
CA LEU A 104 45.50 -37.33 -0.76
C LEU A 104 44.14 -36.63 -0.83
N VAL A 105 43.08 -37.39 -1.15
CA VAL A 105 41.71 -36.86 -1.17
C VAL A 105 40.86 -37.62 -0.17
N HIS A 106 40.18 -36.89 0.70
CA HIS A 106 39.24 -37.42 1.66
C HIS A 106 37.82 -36.97 1.29
N VAL A 107 36.87 -37.91 1.20
CA VAL A 107 35.45 -37.63 0.89
C VAL A 107 34.55 -38.16 2.00
N GLY A 108 33.38 -37.55 2.18
CA GLY A 108 32.49 -37.89 3.30
C GLY A 108 33.09 -37.53 4.66
N GLN A 109 33.97 -36.53 4.71
CA GLN A 109 34.58 -36.07 5.95
C GLN A 109 33.94 -34.75 6.38
N ASN A 110 33.43 -34.70 7.59
CA ASN A 110 32.83 -33.50 8.19
C ASN A 110 33.70 -32.91 9.31
N HIS A 111 34.75 -33.62 9.74
CA HIS A 111 35.71 -33.16 10.74
C HIS A 111 37.15 -33.55 10.35
N LEU A 112 38.10 -32.62 10.29
CA LEU A 112 39.45 -32.86 9.72
C LEU A 112 40.27 -33.90 10.48
N GLU A 113 40.28 -33.84 11.81
CA GLU A 113 41.07 -34.78 12.64
C GLU A 113 40.39 -36.12 12.96
N LYS A 114 39.08 -36.25 12.70
CA LYS A 114 38.27 -37.41 13.11
C LYS A 114 37.59 -38.02 11.89
N ALA A 115 38.17 -39.09 11.37
CA ALA A 115 37.50 -39.90 10.35
C ALA A 115 36.23 -40.53 10.94
N SER A 116 35.12 -40.40 10.23
CA SER A 116 33.85 -41.05 10.56
C SER A 116 33.70 -42.39 9.83
N GLU A 117 32.71 -43.19 10.19
CA GLU A 117 32.42 -44.48 9.54
C GLU A 117 32.11 -44.38 8.03
N TYR A 118 31.78 -43.18 7.54
CA TYR A 118 31.46 -42.90 6.14
C TYR A 118 32.56 -42.13 5.39
N THR A 119 33.70 -41.84 6.05
CA THR A 119 34.86 -41.20 5.42
C THR A 119 35.60 -42.19 4.52
N GLN A 120 35.94 -41.76 3.30
CA GLN A 120 36.74 -42.55 2.35
C GLN A 120 37.98 -41.76 1.94
N ILE A 121 39.13 -42.43 1.94
CA ILE A 121 40.44 -41.84 1.64
C ILE A 121 40.99 -42.45 0.36
N HIS A 122 41.40 -41.61 -0.59
CA HIS A 122 41.83 -42.01 -1.92
C HIS A 122 43.21 -41.43 -2.27
N ASP A 123 44.07 -42.29 -2.82
CA ASP A 123 45.30 -41.88 -3.50
C ASP A 123 44.99 -41.21 -4.85
N VAL A 124 45.84 -40.29 -5.28
CA VAL A 124 45.75 -39.64 -6.59
C VAL A 124 46.52 -40.45 -7.65
N ARG A 125 45.89 -40.63 -8.82
CA ARG A 125 46.47 -41.21 -10.02
C ARG A 125 47.11 -40.14 -10.91
N ASP A 126 46.40 -39.05 -11.14
CA ASP A 126 46.78 -38.02 -12.09
C ASP A 126 46.19 -36.65 -11.70
N ILE A 127 46.86 -35.57 -12.11
CA ILE A 127 46.47 -34.18 -11.84
C ILE A 127 46.47 -33.42 -13.16
N ILE A 128 45.32 -32.86 -13.53
CA ILE A 128 45.09 -32.20 -14.81
C ILE A 128 44.82 -30.71 -14.52
N VAL A 129 45.82 -29.88 -14.79
CA VAL A 129 45.76 -28.42 -14.62
C VAL A 129 45.36 -27.77 -15.94
N HIS A 130 44.54 -26.73 -15.91
CA HIS A 130 44.16 -26.01 -17.13
C HIS A 130 45.42 -25.44 -17.83
N PRO A 131 45.59 -25.63 -19.15
CA PRO A 131 46.83 -25.28 -19.84
C PRO A 131 47.15 -23.77 -19.84
N GLY A 132 46.12 -22.93 -19.65
CA GLY A 132 46.26 -21.48 -19.52
C GLY A 132 46.67 -21.00 -18.11
N PHE A 133 46.75 -21.89 -17.12
CA PHE A 133 47.16 -21.53 -15.76
C PHE A 133 48.70 -21.48 -15.63
N SER A 134 49.22 -20.56 -14.81
CA SER A 134 50.65 -20.49 -14.47
C SER A 134 50.85 -19.97 -13.05
N SER A 135 52.01 -20.22 -12.43
CA SER A 135 52.29 -19.71 -11.07
C SER A 135 52.29 -18.18 -10.95
N ASN A 136 52.35 -17.46 -12.06
CA ASN A 136 52.39 -15.99 -12.11
C ASN A 136 51.02 -15.37 -12.44
N SER A 137 49.99 -16.18 -12.63
CA SER A 137 48.65 -15.73 -13.00
C SER A 137 47.60 -16.56 -12.27
N ILE A 138 46.58 -15.89 -11.75
CA ILE A 138 45.39 -16.50 -11.15
C ILE A 138 44.28 -16.75 -12.18
N ILE A 139 44.53 -16.47 -13.47
CA ILE A 139 43.59 -16.72 -14.57
C ILE A 139 43.56 -18.23 -14.85
N HIS A 140 42.37 -18.75 -15.19
CA HIS A 140 42.13 -20.17 -15.42
C HIS A 140 42.45 -21.06 -14.22
N ASP A 141 42.14 -20.57 -13.02
CA ASP A 141 42.39 -21.26 -11.76
C ASP A 141 41.39 -22.41 -11.52
N ILE A 142 41.57 -23.51 -12.28
CA ILE A 142 40.74 -24.71 -12.26
C ILE A 142 41.55 -25.96 -12.61
N ALA A 143 41.39 -27.04 -11.84
CA ALA A 143 42.09 -28.31 -12.01
C ALA A 143 41.19 -29.51 -11.72
N LEU A 144 41.55 -30.66 -12.29
CA LEU A 144 40.91 -31.94 -12.01
C LEU A 144 41.91 -32.91 -11.39
N ILE A 145 41.49 -33.61 -10.34
CA ILE A 145 42.26 -34.68 -9.70
C ILE A 145 41.59 -36.01 -10.04
N LYS A 146 42.35 -36.92 -10.65
CA LYS A 146 41.93 -38.30 -10.92
C LYS A 146 42.39 -39.21 -9.80
N LEU A 147 41.44 -39.88 -9.14
CA LEU A 147 41.70 -40.81 -8.06
C LEU A 147 42.16 -42.17 -8.59
N ARG A 148 42.96 -42.88 -7.79
CA ARG A 148 43.47 -44.22 -8.08
C ARG A 148 42.42 -45.31 -7.89
N THR A 149 41.48 -45.10 -6.97
CA THR A 149 40.37 -46.01 -6.67
C THR A 149 39.04 -45.27 -6.79
N ASN A 150 37.99 -45.99 -7.20
CA ASN A 150 36.65 -45.40 -7.31
C ASN A 150 36.05 -45.12 -5.92
N ILE A 151 35.36 -43.99 -5.82
CA ILE A 151 34.54 -43.57 -4.69
C ILE A 151 33.29 -44.45 -4.62
N THR A 152 33.02 -44.95 -3.42
CA THR A 152 31.78 -45.67 -3.11
C THR A 152 30.68 -44.65 -2.77
N MET A 153 29.66 -44.54 -3.61
CA MET A 153 28.59 -43.56 -3.41
C MET A 153 27.66 -44.00 -2.27
N THR A 154 27.45 -43.14 -1.29
CA THR A 154 26.62 -43.41 -0.09
C THR A 154 25.64 -42.25 0.15
N LYS A 155 24.87 -42.27 1.24
CA LYS A 155 24.08 -41.10 1.64
C LYS A 155 24.94 -39.89 2.06
N TYR A 156 26.22 -40.10 2.37
CA TYR A 156 27.16 -39.07 2.82
C TYR A 156 28.24 -38.71 1.78
N VAL A 157 28.32 -39.47 0.68
CA VAL A 157 29.30 -39.29 -0.40
C VAL A 157 28.58 -39.40 -1.74
N GLN A 158 28.42 -38.28 -2.44
CA GLN A 158 27.68 -38.15 -3.71
C GLN A 158 28.37 -37.13 -4.62
N PRO A 159 28.21 -37.22 -5.95
CA PRO A 159 28.72 -36.20 -6.85
C PRO A 159 27.84 -34.95 -6.88
N VAL A 160 28.42 -33.78 -7.17
CA VAL A 160 27.70 -32.56 -7.52
C VAL A 160 27.51 -32.44 -9.02
N CYS A 161 26.51 -31.71 -9.48
CA CYS A 161 26.33 -31.46 -10.91
C CYS A 161 27.20 -30.31 -11.40
N LEU A 162 27.68 -30.43 -12.64
CA LEU A 162 28.27 -29.32 -13.39
C LEU A 162 27.17 -28.44 -13.96
N TRP A 163 27.44 -27.14 -14.06
CA TRP A 163 26.52 -26.18 -14.66
C TRP A 163 26.46 -26.38 -16.18
N THR A 164 25.54 -27.22 -16.65
CA THR A 164 25.31 -27.52 -18.07
C THR A 164 24.27 -26.60 -18.73
N MET A 165 23.73 -25.64 -17.96
CA MET A 165 22.78 -24.62 -18.42
C MET A 165 23.49 -23.41 -19.05
N ASP A 166 22.74 -22.35 -19.40
CA ASP A 166 23.28 -21.09 -19.92
C ASP A 166 24.38 -20.53 -19.00
N SER A 167 25.54 -20.23 -19.59
CA SER A 167 26.74 -19.75 -18.91
C SER A 167 26.73 -18.25 -18.64
N LYS A 168 25.72 -17.49 -19.07
CA LYS A 168 25.62 -16.05 -18.78
C LYS A 168 25.61 -15.76 -17.28
N GLN A 169 26.49 -14.86 -16.84
CA GLN A 169 26.61 -14.48 -15.43
C GLN A 169 25.37 -13.74 -14.89
N ASP A 170 24.60 -13.06 -15.75
CA ASP A 170 23.35 -12.38 -15.38
C ASP A 170 22.33 -13.31 -14.71
N LEU A 171 22.46 -14.63 -14.91
CA LEU A 171 21.62 -15.65 -14.30
C LEU A 171 21.94 -15.90 -12.82
N ILE A 172 23.12 -15.49 -12.35
CA ILE A 172 23.59 -15.70 -10.98
C ILE A 172 23.85 -14.38 -10.23
N VAL A 173 24.08 -13.26 -10.92
CA VAL A 173 24.22 -11.94 -10.30
C VAL A 173 22.97 -11.59 -9.48
N GLY A 174 23.17 -11.14 -8.24
CA GLY A 174 22.10 -10.84 -7.29
C GLY A 174 21.48 -12.07 -6.60
N LYS A 175 21.93 -13.30 -6.91
CA LYS A 175 21.51 -14.52 -6.21
C LYS A 175 22.51 -14.92 -5.14
N ASN A 176 22.03 -15.63 -4.13
CA ASN A 176 22.89 -16.23 -3.10
C ASN A 176 23.30 -17.64 -3.52
N GLY A 177 24.60 -17.92 -3.46
CA GLY A 177 25.14 -19.27 -3.50
C GLY A 177 25.71 -19.67 -2.14
N THR A 178 25.87 -20.97 -1.94
CA THR A 178 26.42 -21.49 -0.68
C THR A 178 27.85 -21.95 -0.88
N ILE A 179 28.78 -21.36 -0.12
CA ILE A 179 30.18 -21.79 -0.05
C ILE A 179 30.36 -22.79 1.09
N VAL A 180 31.31 -23.71 0.91
CA VAL A 180 31.54 -24.83 1.83
C VAL A 180 33.03 -25.12 1.93
N GLY A 181 33.56 -25.22 3.15
CA GLY A 181 34.97 -25.50 3.38
C GLY A 181 35.37 -25.57 4.85
N PHE A 182 36.65 -25.82 5.07
CA PHE A 182 37.29 -25.89 6.38
C PHE A 182 38.23 -24.70 6.63
N GLY A 183 38.11 -23.61 5.85
CA GLY A 183 38.99 -22.45 5.93
C GLY A 183 39.03 -21.78 7.31
N LEU A 184 39.86 -20.75 7.42
CA LEU A 184 40.06 -20.04 8.69
C LEU A 184 38.73 -19.53 9.27
N ASN A 185 38.52 -19.82 10.55
CA ASN A 185 37.39 -19.32 11.32
C ASN A 185 37.70 -17.93 11.93
N GLU A 186 36.82 -17.44 12.79
CA GLU A 186 36.95 -16.13 13.43
C GLU A 186 38.15 -16.01 14.39
N GLN A 187 38.83 -17.12 14.70
CA GLN A 187 40.07 -17.16 15.48
C GLN A 187 41.32 -17.27 14.58
N ASP A 188 41.17 -17.04 13.27
CA ASP A 188 42.21 -17.17 12.25
C ASP A 188 42.90 -18.57 12.30
N VAL A 189 42.14 -19.63 12.64
CA VAL A 189 42.58 -21.04 12.59
C VAL A 189 41.68 -21.87 11.67
N VAL A 190 42.26 -22.86 10.99
CA VAL A 190 41.53 -23.79 10.10
C VAL A 190 40.42 -24.47 10.90
N SER A 191 39.19 -24.40 10.40
CA SER A 191 38.04 -24.99 11.08
C SER A 191 38.16 -26.50 11.11
N GLN A 192 38.07 -27.10 12.30
CA GLN A 192 38.06 -28.56 12.44
C GLN A 192 36.77 -29.19 11.91
N GLN A 193 35.65 -28.46 11.94
CA GLN A 193 34.34 -28.87 11.45
C GLN A 193 34.04 -28.22 10.10
N LEU A 194 33.41 -28.96 9.18
CA LEU A 194 33.02 -28.41 7.88
C LEU A 194 32.00 -27.28 8.07
N LYS A 195 32.24 -26.13 7.46
CA LYS A 195 31.35 -24.95 7.54
C LYS A 195 30.61 -24.74 6.24
N GLN A 196 29.47 -24.06 6.32
CA GLN A 196 28.74 -23.55 5.16
C GLN A 196 28.34 -22.09 5.38
N ALA A 197 28.30 -21.30 4.32
CA ALA A 197 27.85 -19.90 4.39
C ALA A 197 27.17 -19.44 3.09
N LEU A 198 26.18 -18.54 3.21
CA LEU A 198 25.52 -17.90 2.08
C LEU A 198 26.29 -16.64 1.66
N VAL A 199 26.58 -16.56 0.37
CA VAL A 199 27.32 -15.45 -0.26
C VAL A 199 26.53 -14.96 -1.47
N GLY A 200 26.25 -13.66 -1.53
CA GLY A 200 25.56 -13.03 -2.66
C GLY A 200 26.52 -12.73 -3.80
N VAL A 201 26.17 -13.13 -5.02
CA VAL A 201 26.94 -12.81 -6.23
C VAL A 201 26.70 -11.36 -6.61
N VAL A 202 27.78 -10.65 -6.96
CA VAL A 202 27.75 -9.26 -7.42
C VAL A 202 28.24 -9.17 -8.86
N ASP A 203 27.85 -8.12 -9.57
CA ASP A 203 28.36 -7.86 -10.90
C ASP A 203 29.85 -7.45 -10.87
N ALA A 204 30.51 -7.61 -12.02
CA ALA A 204 31.95 -7.39 -12.15
C ALA A 204 32.35 -5.93 -11.85
N LEU A 205 31.53 -4.93 -12.21
CA LEU A 205 31.84 -3.52 -11.98
C LEU A 205 31.77 -3.20 -10.49
N THR A 206 30.77 -3.72 -9.79
CA THR A 206 30.68 -3.63 -8.33
C THR A 206 31.89 -4.26 -7.65
N CYS A 207 32.33 -5.43 -8.12
CA CYS A 207 33.53 -6.08 -7.58
C CYS A 207 34.79 -5.24 -7.79
N ILE A 208 35.03 -4.75 -9.01
CA ILE A 208 36.18 -3.89 -9.32
C ILE A 208 36.13 -2.58 -8.52
N ALA A 209 34.95 -1.98 -8.36
CA ALA A 209 34.79 -0.76 -7.57
C ALA A 209 35.10 -0.98 -6.08
N SER A 210 34.87 -2.20 -5.56
CA SER A 210 35.12 -2.52 -4.15
C SER A 210 36.61 -2.54 -3.78
N ASP A 211 37.48 -2.97 -4.70
CA ASP A 211 38.93 -2.95 -4.54
C ASP A 211 39.62 -2.97 -5.90
N ARG A 212 39.82 -1.79 -6.50
CA ARG A 212 40.42 -1.66 -7.83
C ARG A 212 41.84 -2.23 -7.92
N THR A 213 42.56 -2.24 -6.80
CA THR A 213 43.96 -2.70 -6.78
C THR A 213 44.07 -4.21 -6.90
N VAL A 214 43.11 -4.95 -6.35
CA VAL A 214 43.08 -6.42 -6.38
C VAL A 214 42.24 -6.93 -7.54
N PHE A 215 41.02 -6.40 -7.72
CA PHE A 215 40.10 -6.92 -8.73
C PHE A 215 40.29 -6.26 -10.09
N GLY A 216 40.72 -4.99 -10.15
CA GLY A 216 40.92 -4.28 -11.42
C GLY A 216 42.07 -4.84 -12.28
N THR A 217 43.03 -5.52 -11.67
CA THR A 217 44.20 -6.11 -12.36
C THR A 217 44.03 -7.60 -12.67
N HIS A 218 43.10 -8.29 -12.01
CA HIS A 218 43.04 -9.75 -11.99
C HIS A 218 41.66 -10.35 -12.31
N LEU A 219 40.57 -9.60 -12.17
CA LEU A 219 39.23 -10.09 -12.49
C LEU A 219 39.04 -10.20 -14.01
N THR A 220 38.53 -11.34 -14.48
CA THR A 220 38.28 -11.62 -15.90
C THR A 220 36.83 -12.04 -16.13
N THR A 221 36.42 -12.18 -17.40
CA THR A 221 35.07 -12.68 -17.77
C THR A 221 34.83 -14.14 -17.36
N ASP A 222 35.89 -14.88 -17.06
CA ASP A 222 35.82 -16.28 -16.62
C ASP A 222 35.75 -16.39 -15.08
N MET A 223 35.47 -15.28 -14.42
CA MET A 223 35.36 -15.15 -12.97
C MET A 223 34.12 -14.33 -12.61
N PHE A 224 33.61 -14.55 -11.40
CA PHE A 224 32.62 -13.67 -10.78
C PHE A 224 32.98 -13.43 -9.31
N CYS A 225 32.37 -12.43 -8.69
CA CYS A 225 32.63 -12.12 -7.29
C CYS A 225 31.40 -12.34 -6.42
N GLY A 226 31.65 -12.61 -5.15
CA GLY A 226 30.63 -12.71 -4.14
C GLY A 226 31.01 -11.96 -2.87
N LYS A 227 29.99 -11.46 -2.17
CA LYS A 227 30.13 -10.84 -0.85
C LYS A 227 29.15 -11.47 0.12
N GLY A 228 29.66 -11.99 1.23
CA GLY A 228 28.81 -12.39 2.35
C GLY A 228 28.41 -11.18 3.19
N GLN A 229 27.60 -11.42 4.20
CA GLN A 229 27.32 -10.42 5.23
C GLN A 229 28.57 -10.14 6.07
N LYS A 230 28.52 -9.14 6.95
CA LYS A 230 29.69 -8.68 7.71
C LYS A 230 30.37 -9.85 8.45
N GLY A 231 31.61 -10.16 8.08
CA GLY A 231 32.40 -11.23 8.66
C GLY A 231 32.23 -12.62 8.01
N VAL A 232 31.45 -12.71 6.93
CA VAL A 232 31.23 -13.95 6.17
C VAL A 232 31.92 -13.84 4.81
N SER A 233 32.97 -14.64 4.62
CA SER A 233 33.73 -14.73 3.37
C SER A 233 34.39 -16.12 3.28
N ALA A 234 34.83 -16.51 2.08
CA ALA A 234 35.83 -17.57 1.98
C ALA A 234 37.19 -17.05 2.48
N CYS A 235 37.97 -17.94 3.09
CA CYS A 235 39.30 -17.62 3.61
C CYS A 235 40.35 -18.67 3.22
N ASN A 236 41.59 -18.50 3.69
CA ASN A 236 42.67 -19.48 3.52
C ASN A 236 42.17 -20.86 3.98
N GLY A 237 42.34 -21.89 3.13
CA GLY A 237 41.81 -23.24 3.35
C GLY A 237 40.45 -23.52 2.70
N ASP A 238 39.67 -22.50 2.29
CA ASP A 238 38.46 -22.71 1.47
C ASP A 238 38.77 -22.78 -0.03
N SER A 239 40.00 -22.45 -0.42
CA SER A 239 40.53 -22.53 -1.79
C SER A 239 40.17 -23.83 -2.49
N GLY A 240 39.72 -23.73 -3.74
CA GLY A 240 39.26 -24.88 -4.52
C GLY A 240 37.93 -25.49 -4.07
N GLY A 241 37.38 -25.06 -2.93
CA GLY A 241 36.02 -25.37 -2.50
C GLY A 241 34.98 -24.78 -3.45
N GLY A 242 33.85 -25.48 -3.59
CA GLY A 242 32.77 -25.07 -4.49
C GLY A 242 31.83 -24.02 -3.88
N MET A 243 31.36 -23.11 -4.73
CA MET A 243 30.14 -22.33 -4.51
C MET A 243 28.99 -23.00 -5.25
N PHE A 244 27.98 -23.42 -4.48
CA PHE A 244 26.90 -24.26 -4.98
C PHE A 244 25.57 -23.52 -5.03
N PHE A 245 24.79 -23.80 -6.08
CA PHE A 245 23.45 -23.27 -6.27
C PHE A 245 22.45 -24.41 -6.40
N GLU A 246 21.32 -24.30 -5.72
CA GLU A 246 20.21 -25.24 -5.85
C GLU A 246 19.24 -24.72 -6.91
N ILE A 247 19.09 -25.51 -7.98
CA ILE A 247 18.17 -25.20 -9.09
C ILE A 247 17.32 -26.44 -9.32
N GLY A 248 16.00 -26.31 -9.12
CA GLY A 248 15.07 -27.43 -9.25
C GLY A 248 15.53 -28.64 -8.42
N GLY A 249 15.78 -28.43 -7.11
CA GLY A 249 16.17 -29.45 -6.12
C GLY A 249 17.45 -30.24 -6.43
N LYS A 250 18.26 -29.76 -7.39
CA LYS A 250 19.56 -30.30 -7.75
C LYS A 250 20.63 -29.24 -7.49
N TRP A 251 21.75 -29.65 -6.93
CA TRP A 251 22.85 -28.78 -6.58
C TRP A 251 23.91 -28.77 -7.68
N TYR A 252 24.27 -27.57 -8.11
CA TYR A 252 25.25 -27.31 -9.16
C TYR A 252 26.45 -26.58 -8.59
N VAL A 253 27.66 -26.97 -8.97
CA VAL A 253 28.87 -26.19 -8.71
C VAL A 253 29.03 -25.13 -9.80
N ARG A 254 29.03 -23.86 -9.41
CA ARG A 254 29.17 -22.72 -10.33
C ARG A 254 30.47 -21.94 -10.12
N GLY A 255 30.88 -21.79 -8.87
CA GLY A 255 32.12 -21.11 -8.52
C GLY A 255 33.12 -22.06 -7.88
N LEU A 256 34.42 -21.80 -8.07
CA LEU A 256 35.49 -22.32 -7.21
C LEU A 256 36.14 -21.15 -6.49
N VAL A 257 36.32 -21.25 -5.17
CA VAL A 257 37.05 -20.23 -4.39
C VAL A 257 38.46 -20.10 -4.98
N SER A 258 38.78 -18.91 -5.52
CA SER A 258 40.06 -18.64 -6.19
C SER A 258 40.93 -17.69 -5.38
N PHE A 259 40.52 -16.44 -5.20
CA PHE A 259 41.31 -15.46 -4.44
C PHE A 259 40.45 -14.43 -3.72
N THR A 260 41.03 -13.84 -2.68
CA THR A 260 40.42 -12.80 -1.86
C THR A 260 41.49 -11.78 -1.44
N PRO A 261 41.16 -10.49 -1.28
CA PRO A 261 42.08 -9.50 -0.74
C PRO A 261 42.63 -9.90 0.64
N LEU A 262 43.90 -9.56 0.88
CA LEU A 262 44.58 -9.88 2.14
C LEU A 262 44.39 -8.78 3.18
N ARG A 263 44.35 -9.16 4.46
CA ARG A 263 44.28 -8.26 5.61
C ARG A 263 45.66 -7.63 5.86
N GLY A 264 45.97 -6.56 5.15
CA GLY A 264 47.27 -5.89 5.26
C GLY A 264 48.42 -6.83 4.83
N ASN A 265 49.50 -6.90 5.63
CA ASN A 265 50.69 -7.71 5.31
C ASN A 265 50.72 -9.07 6.03
N THR A 266 49.59 -9.57 6.52
CA THR A 266 49.53 -10.80 7.35
C THR A 266 49.49 -12.10 6.55
N GLY A 267 49.21 -12.04 5.24
CA GLY A 267 48.98 -13.24 4.42
C GLY A 267 47.63 -13.92 4.64
N LEU A 268 46.77 -13.35 5.49
CA LEU A 268 45.44 -13.86 5.80
C LEU A 268 44.37 -13.13 4.98
N CYS A 269 43.28 -13.82 4.67
CA CYS A 269 42.12 -13.22 4.01
C CYS A 269 41.51 -12.05 4.82
N ASP A 270 40.87 -11.11 4.14
CA ASP A 270 40.02 -10.10 4.77
C ASP A 270 38.53 -10.48 4.64
N PRO A 271 37.85 -10.90 5.72
CA PRO A 271 36.46 -11.35 5.66
C PRO A 271 35.45 -10.22 5.44
N LEU A 272 35.90 -8.95 5.39
CA LEU A 272 35.08 -7.80 5.02
C LEU A 272 35.13 -7.50 3.51
N LYS A 273 36.04 -8.16 2.79
CA LYS A 273 36.26 -7.96 1.36
C LYS A 273 35.49 -9.00 0.54
N TYR A 274 35.46 -8.78 -0.76
CA TYR A 274 34.77 -9.65 -1.70
C TYR A 274 35.68 -10.85 -1.99
N THR A 275 35.09 -11.99 -2.36
CA THR A 275 35.83 -13.16 -2.83
C THR A 275 35.60 -13.29 -4.33
N ALA A 276 36.65 -13.56 -5.09
CA ALA A 276 36.55 -13.92 -6.51
C ALA A 276 36.55 -15.45 -6.68
N TYR A 277 35.68 -15.89 -7.58
CA TYR A 277 35.45 -17.30 -7.88
C TYR A 277 35.75 -17.56 -9.36
N THR A 278 36.41 -18.69 -9.66
CA THR A 278 36.50 -19.20 -11.03
C THR A 278 35.11 -19.68 -11.47
N ASP A 279 34.62 -19.18 -12.60
CA ASP A 279 33.31 -19.54 -13.13
C ASP A 279 33.35 -20.89 -13.85
N VAL A 280 32.99 -21.97 -13.14
CA VAL A 280 33.07 -23.35 -13.64
C VAL A 280 32.29 -23.55 -14.94
N ALA A 281 31.21 -22.80 -15.16
CA ALA A 281 30.42 -22.92 -16.38
C ALA A 281 31.21 -22.53 -17.64
N MET A 282 32.20 -21.63 -17.51
CA MET A 282 33.05 -21.21 -18.62
C MET A 282 34.06 -22.28 -19.03
N TYR A 283 34.31 -23.26 -18.17
CA TYR A 283 35.31 -24.32 -18.38
C TYR A 283 34.68 -25.68 -18.73
N LEU A 284 33.37 -25.73 -19.00
CA LEU A 284 32.67 -26.99 -19.23
C LEU A 284 33.31 -27.80 -20.38
N GLU A 285 33.64 -27.15 -21.50
CA GLU A 285 34.31 -27.82 -22.64
C GLU A 285 35.67 -28.42 -22.28
N TRP A 286 36.40 -27.80 -21.36
CA TRP A 286 37.67 -28.32 -20.87
C TRP A 286 37.48 -29.49 -19.89
N ILE A 287 36.42 -29.47 -19.08
CA ILE A 287 36.13 -30.53 -18.10
C ILE A 287 35.61 -31.80 -18.78
N LYS A 288 34.75 -31.66 -19.81
CA LYS A 288 34.03 -32.76 -20.47
C LYS A 288 34.89 -33.97 -20.84
N PRO A 289 36.07 -33.84 -21.49
CA PRO A 289 36.88 -34.99 -21.92
C PRO A 289 37.45 -35.81 -20.76
N HIS A 290 37.42 -35.25 -19.55
CA HIS A 290 38.06 -35.79 -18.37
C HIS A 290 37.08 -36.36 -17.34
N ILE A 291 35.79 -36.45 -17.62
CA ILE A 291 34.79 -36.98 -16.67
C ILE A 291 33.93 -38.08 -17.28
N ASP A 292 33.26 -38.85 -16.42
CA ASP A 292 32.22 -39.78 -16.83
C ASP A 292 31.06 -39.01 -17.49
N GLN A 293 30.80 -39.30 -18.76
CA GLN A 293 29.77 -38.62 -19.52
C GLN A 293 28.37 -38.79 -18.92
N ARG A 294 28.14 -39.84 -18.11
CA ARG A 294 26.85 -40.07 -17.42
C ARG A 294 26.55 -39.02 -16.34
N VAL A 295 27.55 -38.25 -15.90
CA VAL A 295 27.41 -37.12 -14.96
C VAL A 295 27.06 -35.83 -15.69
N LEU A 296 27.45 -35.73 -16.97
CA LEU A 296 26.98 -34.68 -17.85
C LEU A 296 25.54 -35.00 -18.22
N SER A 297 24.64 -34.77 -17.27
CA SER A 297 23.24 -34.62 -17.60
C SER A 297 23.14 -33.31 -18.38
N TYR A 298 23.25 -33.43 -19.70
CA TYR A 298 22.54 -32.53 -20.58
C TYR A 298 21.08 -32.85 -20.32
N ASP A 299 20.53 -32.34 -19.22
CA ASP A 299 19.11 -32.47 -18.92
C ASP A 299 18.39 -31.70 -20.03
N SER A 300 18.12 -32.38 -21.14
CA SER A 300 17.00 -32.06 -22.00
C SER A 300 15.75 -32.37 -21.18
N ASP A 301 15.40 -31.51 -20.24
CA ASP A 301 14.09 -31.45 -19.58
C ASP A 301 13.49 -32.83 -19.14
N VAL A 302 14.29 -33.84 -18.78
CA VAL A 302 13.75 -35.08 -18.16
C VAL A 302 13.85 -34.93 -16.65
N LEU A 303 12.77 -34.42 -16.09
CA LEU A 303 12.57 -34.38 -14.65
C LEU A 303 12.42 -35.82 -14.15
N ASP A 304 13.39 -36.30 -13.37
CA ASP A 304 13.31 -37.59 -12.69
C ASP A 304 12.23 -37.51 -11.59
N ILE A 305 11.02 -37.96 -11.96
CA ILE A 305 9.79 -37.98 -11.18
C ILE A 305 9.50 -39.42 -10.78
N ASP A 306 9.40 -39.67 -9.47
CA ASP A 306 8.83 -40.92 -8.97
C ASP A 306 7.32 -40.92 -9.23
N TYR A 307 6.92 -41.40 -10.42
CA TYR A 307 5.53 -41.45 -10.82
C TYR A 307 4.68 -42.29 -9.86
N GLU A 308 5.22 -43.34 -9.23
CA GLU A 308 4.44 -44.16 -8.28
C GLU A 308 4.09 -43.39 -7.01
N GLU A 309 5.00 -42.57 -6.49
CA GLU A 309 4.72 -41.68 -5.36
C GLU A 309 3.75 -40.57 -5.75
N LYS A 310 4.00 -39.89 -6.89
CA LYS A 310 3.20 -38.72 -7.31
C LYS A 310 1.79 -39.07 -7.76
N LEU A 311 1.56 -40.26 -8.32
CA LEU A 311 0.22 -40.72 -8.70
C LEU A 311 -0.73 -40.77 -7.50
N ARG A 312 -0.22 -40.96 -6.28
CA ARG A 312 -1.03 -40.97 -5.04
C ARG A 312 -1.59 -39.60 -4.66
N LEU A 313 -1.05 -38.52 -5.24
CA LEU A 313 -1.53 -37.15 -5.02
C LEU A 313 -2.83 -36.85 -5.77
N PHE A 314 -3.26 -37.74 -6.67
CA PHE A 314 -4.45 -37.55 -7.49
C PHE A 314 -5.46 -38.68 -7.24
N ASN A 315 -6.72 -38.30 -7.04
CA ASN A 315 -7.82 -39.26 -6.92
C ASN A 315 -8.62 -39.34 -8.22
N PHE A 316 -8.23 -40.26 -9.11
CA PHE A 316 -8.89 -40.45 -10.42
C PHE A 316 -10.35 -40.92 -10.34
N LYS A 317 -10.82 -41.37 -9.17
CA LYS A 317 -12.22 -41.76 -8.98
C LYS A 317 -13.15 -40.57 -8.74
N THR A 318 -12.62 -39.44 -8.27
CA THR A 318 -13.41 -38.28 -7.84
C THR A 318 -13.03 -36.98 -8.54
N CYS A 319 -11.91 -36.92 -9.27
CA CYS A 319 -11.52 -35.71 -10.00
C CYS A 319 -12.44 -35.46 -11.21
N GLY A 320 -12.55 -34.19 -11.63
CA GLY A 320 -13.16 -33.80 -12.89
C GLY A 320 -14.65 -34.14 -13.02
N VAL A 321 -15.36 -34.42 -11.92
CA VAL A 321 -16.77 -34.81 -11.94
C VAL A 321 -17.67 -33.56 -11.96
N LYS A 322 -18.68 -33.57 -12.82
CA LYS A 322 -19.68 -32.50 -12.92
C LYS A 322 -20.56 -32.48 -11.65
N GLN A 323 -20.73 -31.31 -11.04
CA GLN A 323 -21.56 -31.12 -9.84
C GLN A 323 -22.59 -30.02 -10.07
N PHE A 324 -23.74 -30.14 -9.43
CA PHE A 324 -24.82 -29.17 -9.52
C PHE A 324 -25.28 -28.77 -8.11
N ILE A 325 -25.54 -27.48 -7.92
CA ILE A 325 -26.10 -26.94 -6.69
C ILE A 325 -27.59 -26.70 -6.93
N VAL A 326 -28.44 -27.20 -6.03
CA VAL A 326 -29.87 -26.91 -6.04
C VAL A 326 -30.10 -25.66 -5.21
N TYR A 327 -30.63 -24.62 -5.84
CA TYR A 327 -30.91 -23.35 -5.19
C TYR A 327 -32.26 -23.37 -4.45
N PRO A 328 -32.50 -22.41 -3.54
CA PRO A 328 -33.79 -22.18 -2.89
C PRO A 328 -35.00 -22.06 -3.83
N ASP A 329 -34.77 -21.61 -5.06
CA ASP A 329 -35.76 -21.52 -6.14
C ASP A 329 -36.08 -22.89 -6.79
N GLY A 330 -35.44 -23.97 -6.33
CA GLY A 330 -35.55 -25.32 -6.87
C GLY A 330 -34.75 -25.55 -8.16
N VAL A 331 -34.02 -24.54 -8.65
CA VAL A 331 -33.26 -24.61 -9.90
C VAL A 331 -31.87 -25.17 -9.60
N SER A 332 -31.50 -26.24 -10.31
CA SER A 332 -30.18 -26.82 -10.21
C SER A 332 -29.23 -26.09 -11.18
N ARG A 333 -28.29 -25.31 -10.65
CA ARG A 333 -27.26 -24.63 -11.49
C ARG A 333 -25.95 -25.39 -11.40
N TRP A 334 -25.30 -25.45 -12.55
CA TRP A 334 -24.02 -26.11 -12.69
C TRP A 334 -22.91 -25.24 -12.10
N THR A 335 -21.96 -25.85 -11.40
CA THR A 335 -20.75 -25.18 -10.89
C THR A 335 -19.51 -25.80 -11.49
N ILE A 336 -18.40 -25.05 -11.49
CA ILE A 336 -17.08 -25.54 -11.92
C ILE A 336 -16.27 -25.82 -10.65
N PRO A 337 -16.29 -27.04 -10.08
CA PRO A 337 -15.81 -27.26 -8.70
C PRO A 337 -14.30 -27.09 -8.54
N TRP A 338 -13.55 -27.17 -9.63
CA TRP A 338 -12.11 -26.98 -9.66
C TRP A 338 -11.70 -25.54 -9.96
N LEU A 339 -12.65 -24.64 -10.23
CA LEU A 339 -12.35 -23.24 -10.49
C LEU A 339 -12.09 -22.54 -9.15
N GLY A 340 -10.91 -21.93 -9.05
CA GLY A 340 -10.53 -21.06 -7.98
C GLY A 340 -10.16 -19.69 -8.50
N PHE A 341 -10.12 -18.71 -7.60
CA PHE A 341 -9.75 -17.36 -7.93
C PHE A 341 -8.65 -16.88 -6.98
N VAL A 342 -7.59 -16.33 -7.54
CA VAL A 342 -6.53 -15.69 -6.78
C VAL A 342 -7.06 -14.34 -6.33
N ARG A 343 -7.29 -14.24 -5.03
CA ARG A 343 -7.67 -12.99 -4.40
C ARG A 343 -6.49 -12.43 -3.64
N VAL A 344 -6.34 -11.12 -3.78
CA VAL A 344 -5.48 -10.29 -2.98
C VAL A 344 -6.43 -9.56 -2.06
N GLY A 345 -6.17 -9.52 -0.74
CA GLY A 345 -7.17 -9.16 0.28
C GLY A 345 -7.84 -7.76 0.19
N ILE A 346 -7.67 -7.02 -0.91
CA ILE A 346 -8.17 -5.66 -1.20
C ILE A 346 -8.92 -5.59 -2.55
N GLU A 347 -8.84 -6.62 -3.42
CA GLU A 347 -9.48 -6.63 -4.74
C GLU A 347 -10.69 -7.58 -4.74
N ASP A 348 -11.89 -7.04 -4.99
CA ASP A 348 -13.09 -7.86 -5.27
C ASP A 348 -12.94 -8.62 -6.59
N ASP A 349 -12.27 -7.99 -7.56
CA ASP A 349 -11.93 -8.61 -8.82
C ASP A 349 -10.81 -9.63 -8.64
N PRO A 350 -11.02 -10.89 -9.03
CA PRO A 350 -9.98 -11.88 -8.94
C PRO A 350 -8.84 -11.54 -9.90
N ARG A 351 -7.60 -11.47 -9.40
CA ARG A 351 -6.38 -11.25 -10.21
C ARG A 351 -6.35 -12.17 -11.43
N CYS A 352 -6.61 -13.45 -11.15
CA CYS A 352 -6.63 -14.54 -12.10
C CYS A 352 -7.50 -15.67 -11.57
N ALA A 353 -8.01 -16.48 -12.49
CA ALA A 353 -8.49 -17.82 -12.20
C ALA A 353 -7.31 -18.78 -12.03
N VAL A 354 -7.47 -19.72 -11.12
CA VAL A 354 -6.57 -20.87 -10.91
C VAL A 354 -7.40 -22.14 -10.89
N ILE A 355 -6.76 -23.26 -11.17
CA ILE A 355 -7.41 -24.55 -11.31
C ILE A 355 -6.92 -25.46 -10.19
N LEU A 356 -7.83 -25.92 -9.33
CA LEU A 356 -7.55 -26.89 -8.28
C LEU A 356 -7.24 -28.26 -8.91
N ILE A 357 -6.04 -28.78 -8.69
CA ILE A 357 -5.58 -30.06 -9.26
C ILE A 357 -5.52 -31.20 -8.24
N ASN A 358 -5.44 -30.86 -6.95
CA ASN A 358 -5.73 -31.75 -5.82
C ASN A 358 -6.06 -30.91 -4.56
N GLU A 359 -6.22 -31.54 -3.40
CA GLU A 359 -6.58 -30.84 -2.16
C GLU A 359 -5.50 -29.85 -1.64
N TRP A 360 -4.25 -29.92 -2.11
CA TRP A 360 -3.14 -29.07 -1.65
C TRP A 360 -2.58 -28.14 -2.73
N TYR A 361 -2.91 -28.35 -4.00
CA TYR A 361 -2.28 -27.67 -5.12
C TYR A 361 -3.29 -27.15 -6.13
N ALA A 362 -3.02 -25.94 -6.63
CA ALA A 362 -3.69 -25.33 -7.76
C ALA A 362 -2.66 -24.89 -8.82
N VAL A 363 -3.10 -24.65 -10.05
CA VAL A 363 -2.24 -24.20 -11.17
C VAL A 363 -2.89 -23.04 -11.91
N GLY A 364 -2.10 -22.09 -12.41
CA GLY A 364 -2.61 -20.98 -13.20
C GLY A 364 -1.49 -20.14 -13.82
N PRO A 365 -1.80 -18.95 -14.37
CA PRO A 365 -0.79 -18.11 -14.99
C PRO A 365 0.22 -17.54 -13.97
N ALA A 366 1.49 -17.45 -14.34
CA ALA A 366 2.57 -16.97 -13.46
C ALA A 366 2.54 -15.46 -13.22
N HIS A 367 2.15 -14.68 -14.23
CA HIS A 367 2.05 -13.22 -14.13
C HIS A 367 1.11 -12.74 -13.01
N CYS A 368 0.22 -13.62 -12.52
CA CYS A 368 -0.69 -13.35 -11.41
C CYS A 368 0.03 -13.20 -10.06
N PHE A 369 1.30 -13.60 -9.96
CA PHE A 369 2.01 -13.79 -8.70
C PHE A 369 3.36 -13.04 -8.60
N GLU A 370 3.58 -12.01 -9.42
CA GLU A 370 4.85 -11.27 -9.45
C GLU A 370 5.10 -10.40 -8.18
N ASN A 371 4.09 -10.15 -7.34
CA ASN A 371 4.15 -9.26 -6.17
C ASN A 371 4.30 -10.01 -4.82
N LYS A 372 5.54 -10.28 -4.38
CA LYS A 372 5.84 -11.00 -3.12
C LYS A 372 5.47 -10.29 -1.79
N ALA A 373 4.80 -9.15 -1.83
CA ALA A 373 4.56 -8.29 -0.66
C ALA A 373 3.12 -8.33 -0.11
N ILE A 374 2.22 -9.12 -0.72
CA ILE A 374 0.82 -9.20 -0.33
C ILE A 374 0.44 -10.65 -0.05
N GLU A 375 -0.39 -10.89 0.97
CA GLU A 375 -0.95 -12.21 1.27
C GLU A 375 -1.97 -12.57 0.19
N TYR A 376 -1.68 -13.63 -0.56
CA TYR A 376 -2.56 -14.19 -1.57
C TYR A 376 -3.38 -15.34 -0.96
N PHE A 377 -4.66 -15.39 -1.30
CA PHE A 377 -5.54 -16.50 -0.97
C PHE A 377 -6.17 -17.04 -2.25
N VAL A 378 -6.41 -18.35 -2.29
CA VAL A 378 -7.22 -18.97 -3.33
C VAL A 378 -8.63 -19.13 -2.79
N ALA A 379 -9.58 -18.43 -3.38
CA ALA A 379 -11.01 -18.59 -3.11
C ALA A 379 -11.56 -19.73 -3.99
N LEU A 380 -12.09 -20.78 -3.36
CA LEU A 380 -12.64 -21.97 -4.00
C LEU A 380 -14.14 -22.09 -3.72
N GLY A 381 -14.91 -22.49 -4.74
CA GLY A 381 -16.36 -22.67 -4.61
C GLY A 381 -17.17 -21.38 -4.69
N HIS A 382 -16.61 -20.30 -5.25
CA HIS A 382 -17.27 -19.01 -5.41
C HIS A 382 -18.44 -19.09 -6.41
N LEU A 383 -19.57 -18.46 -6.07
CA LEU A 383 -20.77 -18.31 -6.92
C LEU A 383 -20.92 -16.83 -7.30
N ILE A 384 -21.39 -16.53 -8.52
CA ILE A 384 -21.39 -15.18 -9.11
C ILE A 384 -22.43 -14.22 -8.48
N ASP A 385 -23.31 -14.71 -7.60
CA ASP A 385 -24.40 -13.90 -7.05
C ASP A 385 -24.04 -13.32 -5.68
N ASP A 386 -23.73 -12.02 -5.63
CA ASP A 386 -23.41 -11.17 -4.47
C ASP A 386 -24.61 -10.90 -3.53
N GLY A 387 -25.65 -11.72 -3.58
CA GLY A 387 -26.78 -11.63 -2.65
C GLY A 387 -26.48 -12.37 -1.36
N GLU A 388 -26.59 -11.68 -0.20
CA GLU A 388 -26.48 -12.20 1.17
C GLU A 388 -26.73 -13.71 1.34
N GLU A 389 -25.99 -14.37 2.23
CA GLU A 389 -26.20 -15.74 2.72
C GLU A 389 -27.62 -15.95 3.31
N GLN A 390 -28.66 -15.95 2.49
CA GLN A 390 -30.03 -16.17 2.93
C GLN A 390 -30.34 -17.67 2.83
N CYS A 391 -30.09 -18.38 3.93
CA CYS A 391 -30.67 -19.71 4.13
C CYS A 391 -32.20 -19.60 4.05
N THR A 392 -32.83 -20.25 3.08
CA THR A 392 -34.28 -20.37 3.02
C THR A 392 -34.80 -21.47 3.94
N TYR A 393 -35.86 -21.16 4.68
CA TYR A 393 -36.53 -22.07 5.61
C TYR A 393 -37.81 -22.62 4.96
N PHE A 394 -37.89 -23.95 4.78
CA PHE A 394 -39.10 -24.65 4.38
C PHE A 394 -39.45 -25.72 5.42
N ASP A 395 -40.68 -25.71 5.96
CA ASP A 395 -41.27 -26.77 6.79
C ASP A 395 -40.25 -27.46 7.75
N GLU A 396 -39.69 -26.69 8.68
CA GLU A 396 -38.72 -27.13 9.72
C GLU A 396 -37.33 -27.59 9.23
N SER A 397 -36.99 -27.38 7.94
CA SER A 397 -35.63 -27.61 7.41
C SER A 397 -35.06 -26.37 6.71
N SER A 398 -33.83 -25.99 7.05
CA SER A 398 -33.07 -24.91 6.41
C SER A 398 -32.13 -25.50 5.36
N VAL A 399 -32.18 -25.00 4.11
CA VAL A 399 -31.20 -25.32 3.06
C VAL A 399 -30.34 -24.07 2.83
N CYS A 400 -29.05 -24.16 3.15
CA CYS A 400 -28.08 -23.09 2.96
C CYS A 400 -27.14 -23.45 1.80
N PRO A 401 -26.73 -22.48 0.95
CA PRO A 401 -25.60 -22.68 0.05
C PRO A 401 -24.33 -22.95 0.88
N TYR A 402 -23.46 -23.82 0.37
CA TYR A 402 -22.21 -24.14 1.07
C TYR A 402 -21.26 -22.94 1.09
N PRO A 403 -20.50 -22.73 2.18
CA PRO A 403 -19.63 -21.56 2.31
C PRO A 403 -18.46 -21.59 1.31
N LEU A 404 -17.98 -20.39 0.95
CA LEU A 404 -16.75 -20.19 0.19
C LEU A 404 -15.54 -20.72 0.98
N GLN A 405 -14.59 -21.36 0.29
CA GLN A 405 -13.35 -21.82 0.89
C GLN A 405 -12.18 -20.90 0.53
N GLU A 406 -11.77 -20.04 1.45
CA GLU A 406 -10.53 -19.27 1.30
C GLU A 406 -9.32 -20.05 1.82
N ARG A 407 -8.32 -20.25 0.95
CA ARG A 407 -7.12 -21.04 1.26
C ARG A 407 -5.88 -20.16 1.14
N PRO A 408 -5.18 -19.86 2.25
CA PRO A 408 -3.92 -19.13 2.19
C PRO A 408 -2.89 -19.90 1.37
N ILE A 409 -2.01 -19.18 0.67
CA ILE A 409 -0.96 -19.78 -0.14
C ILE A 409 0.32 -19.96 0.69
N GLU A 410 0.80 -21.20 0.81
CA GLU A 410 2.08 -21.53 1.45
C GLU A 410 3.26 -21.13 0.57
N ARG A 411 3.18 -21.50 -0.72
CA ARG A 411 4.29 -21.35 -1.67
C ARG A 411 3.77 -21.19 -3.08
N ILE A 412 4.31 -20.21 -3.79
CA ILE A 412 4.10 -20.02 -5.23
C ILE A 412 5.36 -20.43 -5.96
N ILE A 413 5.22 -21.31 -6.95
CA ILE A 413 6.32 -21.88 -7.71
C ILE A 413 6.13 -21.46 -9.16
N VAL A 414 6.79 -20.36 -9.53
CA VAL A 414 6.79 -19.83 -10.89
C VAL A 414 7.78 -20.61 -11.76
N HIS A 415 7.40 -20.91 -13.01
CA HIS A 415 8.30 -21.60 -13.92
C HIS A 415 9.59 -20.79 -14.18
N PRO A 416 10.80 -21.37 -14.06
CA PRO A 416 12.07 -20.61 -14.10
C PRO A 416 12.36 -19.83 -15.39
N LYS A 417 11.72 -20.22 -16.51
CA LYS A 417 11.89 -19.55 -17.81
C LYS A 417 10.97 -18.33 -18.00
N PHE A 418 10.07 -18.06 -17.03
CA PHE A 418 9.18 -16.90 -17.02
C PHE A 418 9.81 -15.71 -16.25
N GLY A 419 9.84 -14.51 -16.83
CA GLY A 419 10.39 -13.31 -16.19
C GLY A 419 10.35 -12.03 -17.04
N THR A 420 10.96 -10.95 -16.56
CA THR A 420 10.82 -9.57 -17.09
C THR A 420 11.18 -9.35 -18.57
N ASN A 421 11.96 -10.26 -19.18
CA ASN A 421 12.37 -10.18 -20.58
C ASN A 421 11.81 -11.32 -21.44
N ASN A 422 11.04 -12.25 -20.86
CA ASN A 422 10.46 -13.39 -21.58
C ASN A 422 9.13 -13.82 -20.95
N THR A 423 8.04 -13.66 -21.70
CA THR A 423 6.69 -14.09 -21.31
C THR A 423 6.39 -15.55 -21.69
N ALA A 424 7.38 -16.26 -22.26
CA ALA A 424 7.32 -17.72 -22.43
C ALA A 424 7.19 -18.40 -21.07
N ASP A 425 6.55 -19.58 -21.07
CA ASP A 425 6.37 -20.39 -19.87
C ASP A 425 5.60 -19.71 -18.71
N ASN A 426 4.61 -18.88 -19.03
CA ASN A 426 3.70 -18.20 -18.09
C ASN A 426 2.78 -19.19 -17.32
N ILE A 427 3.35 -19.96 -16.40
CA ILE A 427 2.68 -20.93 -15.53
C ILE A 427 3.27 -20.92 -14.11
N ALA A 428 2.38 -20.97 -13.11
CA ALA A 428 2.72 -21.11 -11.71
C ALA A 428 1.96 -22.28 -11.07
N LEU A 429 2.65 -22.98 -10.19
CA LEU A 429 2.08 -24.00 -9.30
C LEU A 429 1.93 -23.38 -7.91
N ILE A 430 0.72 -23.46 -7.35
CA ILE A 430 0.32 -22.87 -6.08
C ILE A 430 0.17 -23.99 -5.06
N GLU A 431 0.94 -23.95 -3.96
CA GLU A 431 0.81 -24.83 -2.80
C GLU A 431 -0.02 -24.11 -1.72
N LEU A 432 -1.12 -24.73 -1.30
CA LEU A 432 -2.01 -24.20 -0.27
C LEU A 432 -1.45 -24.50 1.14
N GLN A 433 -1.60 -23.55 2.06
CA GLN A 433 -1.20 -23.70 3.46
C GLN A 433 -2.11 -24.66 4.22
N VAL A 434 -3.41 -24.63 3.89
CA VAL A 434 -4.44 -25.53 4.41
C VAL A 434 -5.09 -26.22 3.23
N SER A 435 -5.37 -27.52 3.34
CA SER A 435 -6.02 -28.27 2.27
C SER A 435 -7.41 -27.71 1.94
N ALA A 436 -7.78 -27.76 0.66
CA ALA A 436 -9.16 -27.60 0.23
C ALA A 436 -9.99 -28.76 0.82
N ASP A 437 -11.17 -28.44 1.36
CA ASP A 437 -12.14 -29.42 1.83
C ASP A 437 -12.90 -29.97 0.62
N THR A 438 -12.36 -31.03 0.03
CA THR A 438 -12.93 -31.68 -1.15
C THR A 438 -14.12 -32.58 -0.82
N SER A 439 -14.57 -32.62 0.44
CA SER A 439 -15.82 -33.30 0.81
C SER A 439 -17.06 -32.52 0.34
N GLN A 440 -16.89 -31.21 0.10
CA GLN A 440 -17.95 -30.34 -0.37
C GLN A 440 -18.13 -30.46 -1.89
N PRO A 441 -19.37 -30.58 -2.40
CA PRO A 441 -19.61 -30.89 -3.81
C PRO A 441 -19.22 -29.75 -4.76
N HIS A 442 -19.19 -28.51 -4.30
CA HIS A 442 -18.80 -27.34 -5.09
C HIS A 442 -17.29 -27.04 -5.07
N VAL A 443 -16.48 -27.85 -4.37
CA VAL A 443 -15.01 -27.76 -4.36
C VAL A 443 -14.42 -29.14 -4.61
N GLN A 444 -14.05 -29.43 -5.86
CA GLN A 444 -13.44 -30.71 -6.25
C GLN A 444 -12.36 -30.49 -7.31
N PRO A 445 -11.23 -31.22 -7.28
CA PRO A 445 -10.14 -31.01 -8.22
C PRO A 445 -10.47 -31.53 -9.64
N ILE A 446 -9.88 -30.93 -10.67
CA ILE A 446 -9.93 -31.44 -12.05
C ILE A 446 -8.98 -32.62 -12.22
N CYS A 447 -9.24 -33.51 -13.18
CA CYS A 447 -8.27 -34.55 -13.51
C CYS A 447 -7.07 -33.99 -14.28
N VAL A 448 -5.86 -34.40 -13.90
CA VAL A 448 -4.61 -34.04 -14.60
C VAL A 448 -4.11 -35.26 -15.40
N PRO A 449 -3.72 -35.11 -16.68
CA PRO A 449 -3.26 -36.22 -17.53
C PRO A 449 -1.82 -36.64 -17.23
N VAL A 450 -1.60 -37.16 -16.03
CA VAL A 450 -0.25 -37.48 -15.53
C VAL A 450 0.34 -38.77 -16.11
N THR A 451 -0.47 -39.65 -16.72
CA THR A 451 0.01 -40.88 -17.37
C THR A 451 0.05 -40.73 -18.90
N PRO A 452 0.96 -41.43 -19.60
CA PRO A 452 1.04 -41.40 -21.07
C PRO A 452 -0.30 -41.74 -21.77
N GLU A 453 -1.11 -42.63 -21.20
CA GLU A 453 -2.42 -43.00 -21.75
C GLU A 453 -3.44 -41.87 -21.68
N LEU A 454 -3.27 -40.94 -20.71
CA LEU A 454 -4.12 -39.77 -20.52
C LEU A 454 -3.64 -38.55 -21.33
N ARG A 455 -2.35 -38.53 -21.71
CA ARG A 455 -1.71 -37.57 -22.62
C ARG A 455 -2.04 -37.93 -24.08
N THR A 456 -3.27 -37.67 -24.50
CA THR A 456 -3.72 -37.94 -25.87
C THR A 456 -3.43 -36.75 -26.79
N SER A 457 -2.84 -36.99 -27.96
CA SER A 457 -2.60 -35.96 -28.98
C SER A 457 -3.88 -35.47 -29.69
N ALA A 458 -5.01 -36.15 -29.48
CA ALA A 458 -6.29 -35.79 -30.07
C ALA A 458 -6.88 -34.57 -29.36
N LYS A 459 -6.98 -33.43 -30.07
CA LYS A 459 -7.53 -32.16 -29.58
C LYS A 459 -9.02 -32.07 -29.89
N ALA A 460 -9.81 -32.98 -29.32
CA ALA A 460 -11.26 -33.09 -29.51
C ALA A 460 -12.02 -32.93 -28.19
N ASN A 461 -13.32 -32.61 -28.25
CA ASN A 461 -14.18 -32.38 -27.07
C ASN A 461 -13.61 -31.37 -26.06
N LEU A 462 -12.95 -30.34 -26.57
CA LEU A 462 -12.41 -29.25 -25.77
C LEU A 462 -13.51 -28.26 -25.42
N HIS A 463 -13.46 -27.79 -24.18
CA HIS A 463 -14.36 -26.78 -23.68
C HIS A 463 -13.59 -25.77 -22.83
N VAL A 464 -14.10 -24.54 -22.76
CA VAL A 464 -13.56 -23.48 -21.91
C VAL A 464 -14.62 -23.03 -20.91
N ALA A 465 -14.19 -22.70 -19.69
CA ALA A 465 -15.05 -22.09 -18.70
C ALA A 465 -15.30 -20.60 -19.02
N THR A 466 -16.57 -20.19 -18.98
CA THR A 466 -17.05 -18.83 -19.22
C THR A 466 -18.18 -18.50 -18.25
N VAL A 467 -18.68 -17.27 -18.30
CA VAL A 467 -19.94 -16.86 -17.66
C VAL A 467 -21.00 -16.66 -18.73
N ALA A 468 -22.22 -17.14 -18.51
CA ALA A 468 -23.33 -16.98 -19.46
C ALA A 468 -24.06 -15.65 -19.26
N ARG A 469 -24.44 -14.95 -20.34
CA ARG A 469 -25.11 -13.63 -20.22
C ARG A 469 -26.57 -13.70 -19.77
N GLU A 470 -27.23 -14.84 -20.00
CA GLU A 470 -28.65 -15.02 -19.69
C GLU A 470 -28.95 -15.05 -18.18
N ASP A 471 -28.06 -15.65 -17.39
CA ASP A 471 -28.30 -16.01 -15.99
C ASP A 471 -27.08 -15.85 -15.09
N ASP A 472 -26.02 -15.20 -15.60
CA ASP A 472 -24.72 -15.01 -14.92
C ASP A 472 -24.16 -16.28 -14.29
N SER A 473 -24.50 -17.45 -14.86
CA SER A 473 -24.01 -18.73 -14.38
C SER A 473 -22.69 -19.12 -15.04
N TYR A 474 -21.84 -19.82 -14.31
CA TYR A 474 -20.68 -20.45 -14.93
C TYR A 474 -21.14 -21.49 -15.95
N LYS A 475 -20.62 -21.41 -17.18
CA LYS A 475 -20.86 -22.40 -18.24
C LYS A 475 -19.55 -22.89 -18.83
N THR A 476 -19.61 -24.11 -19.36
CA THR A 476 -18.52 -24.71 -20.12
C THR A 476 -18.97 -24.80 -21.56
N ILE A 477 -18.31 -24.04 -22.42
CA ILE A 477 -18.70 -23.88 -23.83
C ILE A 477 -17.75 -24.68 -24.70
N PRO A 478 -18.25 -25.45 -25.70
CA PRO A 478 -17.39 -26.18 -26.63
C PRO A 478 -16.58 -25.22 -27.51
N ILE A 479 -15.32 -25.58 -27.76
CA ILE A 479 -14.41 -24.79 -28.59
C ILE A 479 -13.84 -25.60 -29.75
N HIS A 480 -13.48 -24.91 -30.83
CA HIS A 480 -12.77 -25.43 -31.98
C HIS A 480 -11.29 -25.12 -31.87
N TYR A 481 -10.44 -26.16 -31.83
CA TYR A 481 -8.99 -25.99 -31.86
C TYR A 481 -8.52 -25.57 -33.25
N LEU A 482 -7.61 -24.59 -33.31
CA LEU A 482 -7.00 -24.09 -34.53
C LEU A 482 -5.55 -24.55 -34.61
N GLU A 483 -5.14 -25.05 -35.79
CA GLU A 483 -3.74 -25.40 -36.01
C GLU A 483 -2.85 -24.15 -35.98
N PRO A 484 -1.58 -24.26 -35.53
CA PRO A 484 -0.70 -23.10 -35.36
C PRO A 484 -0.56 -22.23 -36.60
N ALA A 485 -0.51 -22.84 -37.79
CA ALA A 485 -0.40 -22.13 -39.07
C ALA A 485 -1.63 -21.25 -39.35
N GLU A 486 -2.84 -21.72 -39.03
CA GLU A 486 -4.07 -20.96 -39.19
C GLU A 486 -4.18 -19.85 -38.15
N CYS A 487 -3.83 -20.15 -36.90
CA CYS A 487 -3.82 -19.16 -35.83
C CYS A 487 -2.83 -18.02 -36.11
N MET A 488 -1.58 -18.34 -36.47
CA MET A 488 -0.57 -17.33 -36.84
C MET A 488 -1.02 -16.48 -38.04
N LYS A 489 -1.73 -17.07 -39.01
CA LYS A 489 -2.30 -16.33 -40.14
C LYS A 489 -3.33 -15.30 -39.68
N LYS A 490 -4.29 -15.69 -38.82
CA LYS A 490 -5.32 -14.77 -38.28
C LYS A 490 -4.69 -13.61 -37.47
N TYR A 491 -3.60 -13.85 -36.74
CA TYR A 491 -2.86 -12.80 -36.02
C TYR A 491 -2.03 -11.90 -36.95
N ALA A 492 -1.43 -12.47 -38.00
CA ALA A 492 -0.67 -11.70 -39.00
C ALA A 492 -1.58 -10.71 -39.77
N GLU A 493 -2.83 -11.08 -40.03
CA GLU A 493 -3.85 -10.20 -40.62
C GLU A 493 -4.17 -8.97 -39.75
N GLN A 494 -3.82 -9.02 -38.45
CA GLN A 494 -3.94 -7.91 -37.49
C GLN A 494 -2.59 -7.19 -37.23
N ASN A 495 -1.57 -7.45 -38.05
CA ASN A 495 -0.19 -6.97 -37.86
C ASN A 495 0.48 -7.40 -36.54
N ILE A 496 0.08 -8.56 -35.99
CA ILE A 496 0.68 -9.13 -34.78
C ILE A 496 1.53 -10.34 -35.17
N VAL A 497 2.82 -10.31 -34.84
CA VAL A 497 3.72 -11.46 -35.05
C VAL A 497 3.63 -12.37 -33.83
N LEU A 498 3.16 -13.60 -34.04
CA LEU A 498 2.96 -14.59 -32.99
C LEU A 498 3.86 -15.81 -33.24
N GLU A 499 4.64 -16.21 -32.24
CA GLU A 499 5.40 -17.47 -32.26
C GLU A 499 4.70 -18.50 -31.37
N LEU A 500 4.02 -19.46 -32.01
CA LEU A 500 3.38 -20.59 -31.33
C LEU A 500 4.31 -21.80 -31.35
N GLU A 501 5.12 -21.97 -30.29
CA GLU A 501 5.78 -23.24 -29.99
C GLU A 501 4.76 -24.29 -29.49
N ASN A 502 5.16 -25.56 -29.32
CA ASN A 502 4.33 -26.66 -28.76
C ASN A 502 3.77 -26.40 -27.33
N LYS A 503 4.07 -25.26 -26.74
CA LYS A 503 3.69 -24.81 -25.39
C LYS A 503 2.43 -23.95 -25.35
N ARG A 504 1.86 -23.59 -26.50
CA ARG A 504 0.62 -22.79 -26.60
C ARG A 504 -0.42 -23.53 -27.43
N LEU A 505 -1.68 -23.33 -27.07
CA LEU A 505 -2.84 -23.82 -27.83
C LEU A 505 -3.64 -22.61 -28.31
N CYS A 506 -4.25 -22.72 -29.48
CA CYS A 506 -5.09 -21.70 -30.06
C CYS A 506 -6.46 -22.32 -30.36
N ALA A 507 -7.53 -21.67 -29.93
CA ALA A 507 -8.89 -22.20 -30.11
C ALA A 507 -9.91 -21.06 -30.09
N GLU A 508 -11.04 -21.26 -30.75
CA GLU A 508 -12.16 -20.30 -30.82
C GLU A 508 -13.47 -20.97 -30.40
N ILE A 509 -14.47 -20.19 -29.98
CA ILE A 509 -15.78 -20.73 -29.58
C ILE A 509 -16.43 -21.43 -30.78
N ALA A 510 -16.94 -22.65 -30.60
CA ALA A 510 -17.41 -23.47 -31.71
C ALA A 510 -18.72 -22.98 -32.36
N ASN A 511 -19.50 -22.15 -31.66
CA ASN A 511 -20.83 -21.72 -32.05
C ASN A 511 -21.05 -20.23 -31.78
N GLN A 512 -21.50 -19.51 -32.81
CA GLN A 512 -21.75 -18.07 -32.75
C GLN A 512 -22.79 -17.68 -31.67
N ARG A 513 -23.82 -18.50 -31.43
CA ARG A 513 -24.80 -18.22 -30.37
C ARG A 513 -24.15 -18.24 -28.98
N ASP A 514 -23.24 -19.18 -28.76
CA ASP A 514 -22.54 -19.32 -27.49
C ASP A 514 -21.52 -18.19 -27.29
N GLU A 515 -20.90 -17.72 -28.37
CA GLU A 515 -20.02 -16.53 -28.39
C GLU A 515 -20.78 -15.23 -28.07
N GLU A 516 -21.98 -15.06 -28.62
CA GLU A 516 -22.85 -13.90 -28.34
C GLU A 516 -23.41 -13.92 -26.91
N ASN A 517 -23.51 -15.09 -26.28
CA ASN A 517 -24.10 -15.31 -24.96
C ASN A 517 -23.06 -15.58 -23.85
N CYS A 518 -21.79 -15.17 -24.02
CA CYS A 518 -20.76 -15.39 -23.01
C CYS A 518 -19.94 -14.15 -22.62
N TYR A 519 -19.49 -14.16 -21.36
CA TYR A 519 -18.45 -13.29 -20.82
C TYR A 519 -17.19 -14.12 -20.50
N SER A 520 -16.03 -13.55 -20.81
CA SER A 520 -14.74 -14.13 -20.45
C SER A 520 -14.55 -14.10 -18.93
N LEU A 521 -13.96 -15.17 -18.37
CA LEU A 521 -13.34 -15.08 -17.05
C LEU A 521 -12.06 -14.24 -17.12
N VAL A 522 -11.59 -13.78 -15.97
CA VAL A 522 -10.21 -13.27 -15.81
C VAL A 522 -9.17 -14.31 -16.27
N ALA A 523 -7.93 -13.88 -16.52
CA ALA A 523 -6.86 -14.76 -16.99
C ALA A 523 -6.76 -16.03 -16.14
N GLY A 524 -6.61 -17.19 -16.77
CA GLY A 524 -6.56 -18.50 -16.10
C GLY A 524 -7.80 -19.37 -16.27
N ALA A 525 -8.73 -19.01 -17.15
CA ALA A 525 -9.91 -19.83 -17.45
C ALA A 525 -9.49 -21.25 -17.90
N PRO A 526 -9.98 -22.34 -17.27
CA PRO A 526 -9.57 -23.71 -17.62
C PRO A 526 -10.00 -24.08 -19.04
N LEU A 527 -9.04 -24.58 -19.80
CA LEU A 527 -9.25 -25.33 -21.04
C LEU A 527 -9.25 -26.82 -20.69
N GLN A 528 -10.38 -27.48 -20.91
CA GLN A 528 -10.66 -28.83 -20.41
C GLN A 528 -11.20 -29.77 -21.50
N GLU A 529 -10.76 -31.02 -21.48
CA GLU A 529 -11.26 -32.09 -22.33
C GLU A 529 -12.25 -32.96 -21.58
N MET A 530 -13.44 -33.15 -22.15
CA MET A 530 -14.44 -34.08 -21.60
C MET A 530 -14.20 -35.49 -22.15
N LYS A 531 -14.08 -36.47 -21.23
CA LYS A 531 -13.92 -37.90 -21.55
C LYS A 531 -14.86 -38.78 -20.73
N MET A 532 -15.21 -39.93 -21.30
CA MET A 532 -15.79 -41.05 -20.56
C MET A 532 -14.65 -41.85 -19.92
N PHE A 533 -14.57 -41.87 -18.59
CA PHE A 533 -13.57 -42.60 -17.83
C PHE A 533 -14.27 -43.40 -16.71
N ASP A 534 -14.02 -44.71 -16.66
CA ASP A 534 -14.70 -45.66 -15.76
C ASP A 534 -16.25 -45.55 -15.76
N GLY A 535 -16.84 -45.31 -16.94
CA GLY A 535 -18.29 -45.19 -17.12
C GLY A 535 -18.90 -43.85 -16.67
N LYS A 536 -18.09 -42.85 -16.29
CA LYS A 536 -18.53 -41.51 -15.89
C LYS A 536 -17.95 -40.43 -16.82
N GLU A 537 -18.67 -39.32 -16.94
CA GLU A 537 -18.18 -38.10 -17.59
C GLU A 537 -17.18 -37.40 -16.65
N GLN A 538 -15.93 -37.25 -17.10
CA GLN A 538 -14.87 -36.56 -16.35
C GLN A 538 -14.12 -35.56 -17.23
N TYR A 539 -13.76 -34.42 -16.63
CA TYR A 539 -13.02 -33.33 -17.25
C TYR A 539 -11.52 -33.42 -16.92
N PHE A 540 -10.68 -33.33 -17.95
CA PHE A 540 -9.23 -33.34 -17.86
C PHE A 540 -8.64 -31.99 -18.25
N LEU A 541 -7.72 -31.47 -17.44
CA LEU A 541 -7.04 -30.21 -17.73
C LEU A 541 -6.14 -30.36 -18.97
N ARG A 542 -6.28 -29.44 -19.92
CA ARG A 542 -5.44 -29.32 -21.13
C ARG A 542 -4.65 -28.03 -21.17
N GLY A 543 -5.22 -26.97 -20.61
CA GLY A 543 -4.59 -25.66 -20.59
C GLY A 543 -5.36 -24.65 -19.76
N PHE A 544 -4.96 -23.40 -19.85
CA PHE A 544 -5.73 -22.28 -19.32
C PHE A 544 -5.45 -21.01 -20.13
N GLU A 545 -6.42 -20.11 -20.20
CA GLU A 545 -6.36 -18.87 -20.96
C GLU A 545 -5.42 -17.85 -20.27
N LEU A 546 -4.73 -16.99 -21.02
CA LEU A 546 -3.66 -16.13 -20.48
C LEU A 546 -4.03 -14.64 -20.31
N LEU A 547 -5.06 -14.12 -20.98
CA LEU A 547 -5.30 -12.69 -21.16
C LEU A 547 -6.72 -12.23 -20.77
N GLY A 548 -7.59 -13.14 -20.30
CA GLY A 548 -9.00 -12.91 -20.02
C GLY A 548 -9.87 -12.72 -21.26
N LEU A 549 -9.49 -13.28 -22.42
CA LEU A 549 -10.13 -12.99 -23.70
C LEU A 549 -10.87 -14.18 -24.33
N ALA A 550 -11.39 -15.13 -23.55
CA ALA A 550 -12.05 -16.32 -24.09
C ALA A 550 -13.28 -16.04 -24.98
N CYS A 551 -14.03 -14.95 -24.73
CA CYS A 551 -15.25 -14.55 -25.43
C CYS A 551 -15.07 -13.23 -26.20
N ASN A 552 -15.72 -13.10 -27.37
CA ASN A 552 -15.75 -11.88 -28.20
C ASN A 552 -14.37 -11.30 -28.58
N ALA A 553 -13.36 -12.16 -28.74
CA ALA A 553 -12.02 -11.73 -29.11
C ALA A 553 -11.90 -11.44 -30.61
N ARG A 554 -11.20 -10.36 -30.97
CA ARG A 554 -10.92 -9.99 -32.39
C ARG A 554 -9.98 -10.98 -33.09
N ALA A 555 -9.22 -11.74 -32.32
CA ALA A 555 -8.35 -12.81 -32.78
C ALA A 555 -8.55 -14.03 -31.86
N PRO A 556 -8.30 -15.26 -32.34
CA PRO A 556 -8.53 -16.46 -31.54
C PRO A 556 -7.75 -16.45 -30.21
N PRO A 557 -8.39 -16.76 -29.07
CA PRO A 557 -7.74 -16.81 -27.77
C PRO A 557 -6.57 -17.80 -27.70
N ILE A 558 -5.55 -17.43 -26.90
CA ILE A 558 -4.35 -18.24 -26.68
C ILE A 558 -4.38 -18.84 -25.28
N TYR A 559 -4.18 -20.15 -25.23
CA TYR A 559 -4.14 -20.93 -24.01
C TYR A 559 -2.73 -21.44 -23.77
N ASN A 560 -2.31 -21.51 -22.52
CA ASN A 560 -1.09 -22.21 -22.15
C ASN A 560 -1.33 -23.73 -22.24
N ASN A 561 -0.49 -24.46 -22.96
CA ASN A 561 -0.58 -25.92 -23.01
C ASN A 561 -0.02 -26.49 -21.70
N VAL A 562 -0.81 -27.17 -20.88
CA VAL A 562 -0.33 -27.73 -19.59
C VAL A 562 0.57 -28.95 -19.80
N GLU A 563 0.42 -29.67 -20.91
CA GLU A 563 1.11 -30.95 -21.16
C GLU A 563 2.65 -30.88 -21.04
N PRO A 564 3.36 -29.88 -21.62
CA PRO A 564 4.80 -29.76 -21.48
C PRO A 564 5.27 -29.44 -20.05
N TYR A 565 4.37 -29.05 -19.15
CA TYR A 565 4.69 -28.65 -17.78
C TYR A 565 4.29 -29.70 -16.73
N ILE A 566 3.62 -30.79 -17.11
CA ILE A 566 3.15 -31.80 -16.14
C ILE A 566 4.32 -32.34 -15.33
N ASP A 567 5.41 -32.64 -16.01
CA ASP A 567 6.59 -33.19 -15.36
C ASP A 567 7.16 -32.16 -14.36
N TRP A 568 7.18 -30.87 -14.74
CA TRP A 568 7.60 -29.77 -13.86
C TRP A 568 6.66 -29.61 -12.66
N MET A 569 5.34 -29.77 -12.86
CA MET A 569 4.37 -29.72 -11.77
C MET A 569 4.60 -30.87 -10.78
N LEU A 570 4.67 -32.12 -11.27
CA LEU A 570 4.87 -33.32 -10.45
C LEU A 570 6.18 -33.27 -9.66
N TYR A 571 7.25 -32.77 -10.29
CA TYR A 571 8.54 -32.55 -9.65
C TYR A 571 8.44 -31.63 -8.42
N ASN A 572 7.63 -30.58 -8.51
CA ASN A 572 7.52 -29.56 -7.47
C ASN A 572 6.50 -29.87 -6.36
N MET A 573 5.57 -30.79 -6.60
CA MET A 573 4.55 -31.24 -5.64
C MET A 573 5.15 -32.16 -4.56
N ARG A 574 4.63 -32.09 -3.32
CA ARG A 574 5.10 -32.87 -2.16
C ARG A 574 3.94 -33.62 -1.48
N TYR A 575 4.23 -34.78 -0.89
CA TYR A 575 3.30 -35.53 -0.05
C TYR A 575 3.39 -35.03 1.41
N ARG A 576 2.28 -34.58 2.02
CA ARG A 576 2.20 -34.23 3.45
C ARG A 576 1.44 -35.33 4.19
N SER A 577 2.08 -36.05 5.11
CA SER A 577 1.38 -36.88 6.11
C SER A 577 1.03 -36.01 7.32
N LEU A 578 -0.24 -35.99 7.71
CA LEU A 578 -0.71 -35.33 8.93
C LEU A 578 -0.06 -35.98 10.16
N GLU A 579 0.89 -35.30 10.81
CA GLU A 579 1.31 -35.61 12.18
C GLU A 579 0.70 -34.58 13.14
N SER A 580 -0.03 -35.12 14.11
CA SER A 580 -0.72 -34.43 15.20
C SER A 580 0.23 -33.60 16.07
N ALA A 581 -0.25 -32.43 16.46
CA ALA A 581 0.33 -31.58 17.49
C ALA A 581 0.41 -32.32 18.84
N ASP A 582 1.62 -32.42 19.40
CA ASP A 582 1.82 -32.42 20.87
C ASP A 582 3.28 -32.14 21.25
N GLY A 583 3.46 -31.12 22.10
CA GLY A 583 4.51 -30.98 23.13
C GLY A 583 5.99 -30.88 22.73
N LEU A 584 6.60 -29.69 22.88
CA LEU A 584 7.37 -29.34 24.09
C LEU A 584 8.23 -28.07 23.93
N THR A 585 8.27 -27.36 25.05
CA THR A 585 8.85 -26.06 25.37
C THR A 585 10.39 -25.95 25.35
N ILE A 586 10.85 -24.85 24.75
CA ILE A 586 11.91 -23.90 25.14
C ILE A 586 13.05 -24.40 26.05
N ALA A 587 14.28 -24.29 25.55
CA ALA A 587 15.45 -23.88 26.34
C ALA A 587 16.28 -22.85 25.53
N ASN A 588 16.34 -21.62 26.05
CA ASN A 588 17.07 -20.49 25.47
C ASN A 588 18.59 -20.64 25.64
N ALA A 589 19.35 -20.19 24.64
CA ALA A 589 20.75 -19.80 24.79
C ALA A 589 20.96 -18.41 24.15
N ASN A 590 21.40 -17.46 24.97
CA ASN A 590 21.60 -16.05 24.67
C ASN A 590 22.82 -15.81 23.76
N THR A 591 22.63 -15.05 22.67
CA THR A 591 23.58 -14.04 22.20
C THR A 591 22.80 -12.90 21.54
N THR A 592 23.00 -11.69 22.05
CA THR A 592 22.27 -10.46 21.79
C THR A 592 22.40 -9.95 20.35
N GLN A 593 21.45 -10.29 19.49
CA GLN A 593 21.05 -9.44 18.38
C GLN A 593 19.91 -8.57 18.93
N GLN A 594 20.13 -7.26 19.05
CA GLN A 594 19.07 -6.37 19.51
C GLN A 594 17.95 -6.38 18.47
N THR A 595 16.86 -7.07 18.77
CA THR A 595 15.62 -7.00 18.00
C THR A 595 15.05 -5.59 18.08
N LEU A 596 14.21 -5.19 17.13
CA LEU A 596 13.54 -3.87 17.15
C LEU A 596 12.79 -3.65 18.47
N GLU A 597 12.21 -4.71 19.05
CA GLU A 597 11.55 -4.68 20.37
C GLU A 597 12.53 -4.36 21.50
N SER A 598 13.72 -4.97 21.47
CA SER A 598 14.75 -4.69 22.48
C SER A 598 15.32 -3.28 22.35
N GLU A 599 15.46 -2.76 21.13
CA GLU A 599 15.91 -1.40 20.88
C GLU A 599 14.85 -0.38 21.33
N TRP A 600 13.57 -0.63 21.02
CA TRP A 600 12.45 0.19 21.50
C TRP A 600 12.36 0.20 23.03
N ALA A 601 12.46 -0.96 23.68
CA ALA A 601 12.45 -1.07 25.13
C ALA A 601 13.63 -0.32 25.78
N MET A 602 14.82 -0.38 25.15
CA MET A 602 15.97 0.40 25.60
C MET A 602 15.79 1.89 25.40
N LEU A 603 15.23 2.33 24.27
CA LEU A 603 14.95 3.74 23.98
C LEU A 603 13.99 4.34 25.01
N GLN A 604 12.94 3.62 25.41
CA GLN A 604 12.00 4.07 26.43
C GLN A 604 12.62 4.22 27.82
N GLN A 605 13.73 3.53 28.10
CA GLN A 605 14.44 3.60 29.38
C GLN A 605 15.54 4.68 29.41
N GLN A 606 15.81 5.36 28.29
CA GLN A 606 16.84 6.39 28.22
C GLN A 606 16.40 7.68 28.93
N PRO A 607 17.31 8.37 29.65
CA PRO A 607 17.03 9.67 30.25
C PRO A 607 16.62 10.69 29.18
N GLY A 608 15.53 11.43 29.40
CA GLY A 608 15.02 12.42 28.44
C GLY A 608 14.11 11.85 27.33
N LYS A 609 13.82 10.54 27.33
CA LYS A 609 12.93 9.87 26.38
C LYS A 609 11.60 9.42 27.02
N GLU A 610 11.22 9.96 28.17
CA GLU A 610 10.03 9.56 28.94
C GLU A 610 8.72 9.76 28.14
N LYS A 611 8.72 10.71 27.21
CA LYS A 611 7.58 10.99 26.34
C LYS A 611 7.38 9.96 25.22
N LEU A 612 8.33 9.04 25.00
CA LEU A 612 8.12 7.92 24.06
C LEU A 612 6.99 6.99 24.51
N HIS A 613 6.59 7.01 25.78
CA HIS A 613 5.40 6.31 26.28
C HIS A 613 4.08 6.86 25.73
N LEU A 614 4.08 8.00 25.04
CA LEU A 614 2.91 8.51 24.31
C LEU A 614 2.66 7.75 23.01
N PHE A 615 3.60 6.91 22.57
CA PHE A 615 3.48 6.05 21.40
C PHE A 615 3.31 4.61 21.83
N ASP A 616 2.30 3.97 21.27
CA ASP A 616 2.01 2.57 21.54
C ASP A 616 2.32 1.72 20.32
N MET A 617 3.47 1.02 20.40
CA MET A 617 3.91 0.07 19.38
C MET A 617 2.99 -1.13 19.24
N GLN A 618 2.01 -1.36 20.14
CA GLN A 618 1.03 -2.42 19.98
C GLN A 618 -0.13 -2.01 19.09
N THR A 619 -0.50 -0.73 19.05
CA THR A 619 -1.70 -0.23 18.36
C THR A 619 -1.39 0.58 17.09
N CYS A 620 -0.16 1.08 16.91
CA CYS A 620 0.23 1.82 15.72
C CYS A 620 0.51 0.92 14.50
N GLY A 621 0.38 1.50 13.31
CA GLY A 621 0.82 0.89 12.05
C GLY A 621 0.06 -0.39 11.69
N ILE A 622 -1.18 -0.51 12.17
CA ILE A 622 -2.10 -1.63 11.88
C ILE A 622 -3.12 -1.14 10.85
N PRO A 623 -3.36 -1.87 9.74
CA PRO A 623 -4.42 -1.51 8.79
C PRO A 623 -5.82 -1.58 9.42
N GLY A 624 -6.78 -0.83 8.87
CA GLY A 624 -8.18 -0.85 9.35
C GLY A 624 -8.85 -2.22 9.15
N ALA A 625 -9.79 -2.59 10.03
CA ALA A 625 -10.56 -3.83 9.90
C ALA A 625 -11.65 -3.70 8.84
N THR A 626 -11.85 -4.77 8.08
CA THR A 626 -12.95 -5.00 7.13
C THR A 626 -14.31 -4.86 7.83
N PHE A 627 -15.21 -4.04 7.27
CA PHE A 627 -16.63 -4.06 7.63
C PHE A 627 -17.32 -5.12 6.77
N GLU A 628 -17.96 -6.11 7.41
CA GLU A 628 -18.54 -7.31 6.79
C GLU A 628 -19.61 -7.04 5.69
N ASN A 629 -20.11 -5.79 5.56
CA ASN A 629 -21.19 -5.43 4.63
C ASN A 629 -20.80 -4.41 3.52
N LEU A 630 -19.53 -4.06 3.34
CA LEU A 630 -19.10 -3.02 2.38
C LEU A 630 -17.92 -3.43 1.46
N GLY A 631 -17.59 -4.72 1.39
CA GLY A 631 -16.43 -5.19 0.62
C GLY A 631 -15.08 -4.80 1.25
N PRO A 632 -13.97 -5.41 0.80
CA PRO A 632 -12.67 -5.31 1.45
C PRO A 632 -11.89 -4.06 0.99
N LEU A 633 -12.26 -2.88 1.48
CA LEU A 633 -11.42 -1.68 1.31
C LEU A 633 -10.35 -1.61 2.41
N THR A 634 -9.07 -1.57 2.01
CA THR A 634 -7.98 -1.23 2.94
C THR A 634 -8.03 0.26 3.22
N VAL A 635 -8.65 0.62 4.34
CA VAL A 635 -8.56 1.98 4.88
C VAL A 635 -7.18 2.13 5.50
N THR A 636 -6.37 3.10 5.07
CA THR A 636 -5.17 3.54 5.80
C THR A 636 -5.61 4.40 6.99
N PRO A 637 -5.72 3.82 8.20
CA PRO A 637 -6.47 4.43 9.29
C PRO A 637 -5.72 5.62 9.94
N TRP A 638 -4.46 5.83 9.55
CA TRP A 638 -3.61 6.95 9.97
C TRP A 638 -3.69 8.14 9.02
N VAL A 639 -4.41 8.05 7.92
CA VAL A 639 -4.60 9.15 6.98
C VAL A 639 -5.81 9.98 7.42
N GLY A 640 -5.60 11.27 7.61
CA GLY A 640 -6.64 12.25 7.85
C GLY A 640 -6.69 13.30 6.74
N GLN A 641 -7.84 13.91 6.53
CA GLN A 641 -8.00 15.03 5.61
C GLN A 641 -8.03 16.35 6.39
N LEU A 642 -7.24 17.32 5.94
CA LEU A 642 -7.29 18.70 6.43
C LEU A 642 -8.35 19.46 5.65
N GLU A 643 -9.41 19.87 6.34
CA GLU A 643 -10.41 20.80 5.81
C GLU A 643 -10.05 22.20 6.28
N SER A 644 -9.81 23.12 5.35
CA SER A 644 -9.52 24.53 5.66
C SER A 644 -10.45 25.49 4.93
N THR A 645 -10.67 26.67 5.50
CA THR A 645 -11.40 27.75 4.83
C THR A 645 -10.59 29.04 4.83
N GLU A 646 -10.20 29.48 3.64
CA GLU A 646 -9.47 30.74 3.45
C GLU A 646 -10.39 31.96 3.52
N ASN A 647 -11.64 31.83 3.07
CA ASN A 647 -12.60 32.94 3.02
C ASN A 647 -13.98 32.59 3.62
N VAL A 648 -14.65 33.59 4.17
CA VAL A 648 -15.99 33.46 4.78
C VAL A 648 -17.08 33.22 3.71
N THR A 649 -16.76 33.45 2.43
CA THR A 649 -17.69 33.30 1.30
C THR A 649 -17.59 31.96 0.56
N ASP A 650 -16.50 31.20 0.68
CA ASP A 650 -16.36 29.92 -0.03
C ASP A 650 -17.22 28.82 0.60
N GLU A 651 -18.01 28.12 -0.22
CA GLU A 651 -18.73 26.89 0.19
C GLU A 651 -17.92 25.63 -0.07
N ASP A 652 -17.02 25.66 -1.04
CA ASP A 652 -16.22 24.51 -1.40
C ASP A 652 -14.96 24.47 -0.53
N PHE A 653 -14.75 23.34 0.17
CA PHE A 653 -13.46 23.02 0.77
C PHE A 653 -12.44 22.91 -0.36
N LEU A 654 -11.57 23.90 -0.49
CA LEU A 654 -10.82 24.11 -1.72
C LEU A 654 -9.64 23.14 -1.93
N ASP A 655 -9.12 22.47 -0.91
CA ASP A 655 -8.09 21.44 -1.08
C ASP A 655 -8.18 20.43 0.06
N SER A 656 -8.27 19.13 -0.26
CA SER A 656 -8.14 18.06 0.73
C SER A 656 -6.68 17.65 0.84
N ASP A 657 -5.89 18.45 1.54
CA ASP A 657 -4.54 18.06 1.92
C ASP A 657 -4.58 16.93 2.94
N THR A 658 -3.55 16.11 2.95
CA THR A 658 -3.48 14.94 3.82
C THR A 658 -2.69 15.25 5.10
N VAL A 659 -3.11 14.68 6.21
CA VAL A 659 -2.37 14.68 7.48
C VAL A 659 -2.18 13.25 7.95
N VAL A 660 -1.13 13.02 8.73
CA VAL A 660 -0.77 11.69 9.22
C VAL A 660 -0.99 11.63 10.73
N LEU A 661 -1.95 10.85 11.19
CA LEU A 661 -2.19 10.59 12.61
C LEU A 661 -1.02 9.78 13.18
N ILE A 662 -0.31 10.32 14.18
CA ILE A 662 0.87 9.70 14.80
C ILE A 662 0.63 9.24 16.24
N SER A 663 -0.43 9.74 16.88
CA SER A 663 -0.92 9.29 18.18
C SER A 663 -2.39 9.70 18.38
N GLU A 664 -3.00 9.31 19.48
CA GLU A 664 -4.37 9.69 19.83
C GLU A 664 -4.60 11.22 19.87
N TRP A 665 -3.57 12.01 20.16
CA TRP A 665 -3.69 13.47 20.39
C TRP A 665 -2.94 14.33 19.38
N TYR A 666 -2.18 13.71 18.47
CA TYR A 666 -1.28 14.45 17.59
C TYR A 666 -1.25 13.87 16.18
N ALA A 667 -1.22 14.77 15.20
CA ALA A 667 -1.02 14.46 13.80
C ALA A 667 0.18 15.25 13.25
N LEU A 668 0.81 14.74 12.20
CA LEU A 668 1.91 15.35 11.48
C LEU A 668 1.42 15.79 10.10
N ALA A 669 1.88 16.95 9.65
CA ALA A 669 1.53 17.50 8.35
C ALA A 669 2.71 18.31 7.79
N PRO A 670 2.83 18.45 6.47
CA PRO A 670 3.78 19.39 5.89
C PRO A 670 3.55 20.83 6.38
N LYS A 671 4.64 21.58 6.55
CA LYS A 671 4.58 22.98 7.00
C LYS A 671 3.86 23.85 5.97
N SER A 672 4.09 23.59 4.68
CA SER A 672 3.51 24.30 3.53
C SER A 672 1.99 24.44 3.64
N ILE A 673 1.27 23.32 3.83
CA ILE A 673 -0.20 23.30 3.90
C ILE A 673 -0.77 23.94 5.17
N LEU A 674 0.04 24.02 6.24
CA LEU A 674 -0.37 24.64 7.51
C LEU A 674 0.04 26.11 7.62
N ALA A 675 0.95 26.58 6.78
CA ALA A 675 1.46 27.95 6.77
C ALA A 675 0.42 28.97 6.26
N ASN A 676 -0.59 28.53 5.49
CA ASN A 676 -1.67 29.41 5.08
C ASN A 676 -2.45 29.91 6.30
N ASN A 677 -2.73 31.21 6.32
CA ASN A 677 -3.43 31.88 7.40
C ASN A 677 -4.96 31.68 7.30
N SER A 678 -5.40 30.43 7.15
CA SER A 678 -6.83 30.10 7.04
C SER A 678 -7.59 30.58 8.28
N THR A 679 -8.85 30.97 8.07
CA THR A 679 -9.72 31.47 9.15
C THR A 679 -10.25 30.34 10.03
N TRP A 680 -10.27 29.10 9.54
CA TRP A 680 -10.66 27.89 10.26
C TRP A 680 -10.00 26.66 9.65
N LYS A 681 -9.61 25.69 10.48
CA LYS A 681 -9.05 24.39 10.09
C LYS A 681 -9.64 23.29 10.97
N ILE A 682 -10.03 22.18 10.37
CA ILE A 682 -10.51 20.99 11.08
C ILE A 682 -9.95 19.73 10.42
N LEU A 683 -9.71 18.69 11.22
CA LEU A 683 -9.29 17.39 10.71
C LEU A 683 -10.46 16.44 10.62
N SER A 684 -10.49 15.69 9.54
CA SER A 684 -11.39 14.58 9.33
C SER A 684 -10.59 13.28 9.38
N LEU A 685 -10.88 12.42 10.35
CA LEU A 685 -10.24 11.12 10.54
C LEU A 685 -11.21 9.98 10.20
N GLY A 686 -10.72 8.92 9.58
CA GLY A 686 -11.53 7.73 9.27
C GLY A 686 -12.59 7.92 8.18
N SER A 687 -12.47 8.96 7.33
CA SER A 687 -13.37 9.18 6.19
C SER A 687 -13.12 8.15 5.09
N TYR A 688 -14.19 7.65 4.47
CA TYR A 688 -14.16 6.48 3.59
C TYR A 688 -14.70 6.71 2.17
N ASN A 689 -15.58 7.68 1.93
CA ASN A 689 -16.10 8.05 0.61
C ASN A 689 -17.01 9.29 0.78
N ARG A 690 -16.96 10.29 -0.10
CA ARG A 690 -17.88 11.46 -0.03
C ARG A 690 -19.28 11.19 -0.62
N ASP A 691 -19.46 10.21 -1.51
CA ASP A 691 -20.70 10.03 -2.28
C ASP A 691 -21.69 9.01 -1.68
N ILE A 692 -21.27 8.12 -0.77
CA ILE A 692 -22.16 7.20 -0.01
C ILE A 692 -22.88 7.93 1.16
N ILE A 693 -22.72 9.25 1.25
CA ILE A 693 -23.23 10.08 2.36
C ILE A 693 -24.75 10.30 2.30
N THR A 694 -25.43 9.95 1.21
CA THR A 694 -26.89 10.18 1.09
C THR A 694 -27.78 9.19 1.85
N ASP A 695 -27.27 8.06 2.36
CA ASP A 695 -28.08 7.03 3.04
C ASP A 695 -27.57 6.62 4.45
N CYS A 696 -26.84 7.51 5.13
CA CYS A 696 -26.41 7.29 6.52
C CYS A 696 -27.58 7.50 7.50
N THR A 697 -28.40 6.47 7.75
CA THR A 697 -29.28 6.43 8.93
C THR A 697 -28.52 5.93 10.17
N ILE A 698 -28.21 6.85 11.08
CA ILE A 698 -27.92 6.66 12.53
C ILE A 698 -26.85 5.59 12.86
N ASN A 699 -25.66 6.05 13.30
CA ASN A 699 -24.57 5.32 14.02
C ASN A 699 -23.53 4.47 13.28
N ILE A 700 -23.54 4.34 11.95
CA ILE A 700 -22.57 3.46 11.24
C ILE A 700 -21.44 4.23 10.50
N CYS A 701 -21.56 5.56 10.35
CA CYS A 701 -20.61 6.32 9.53
C CYS A 701 -19.38 6.74 10.37
N GLY A 702 -18.36 5.87 10.37
CA GLY A 702 -17.12 5.91 11.16
C GLY A 702 -16.10 7.02 10.81
N GLN A 703 -16.54 8.24 10.53
CA GLN A 703 -15.66 9.41 10.43
C GLN A 703 -15.71 10.23 11.71
N GLN A 704 -14.58 10.72 12.19
CA GLN A 704 -14.49 11.66 13.30
C GLN A 704 -13.93 12.99 12.82
N LYS A 705 -14.70 14.07 12.99
CA LYS A 705 -14.19 15.44 12.84
C LYS A 705 -13.54 15.87 14.16
N VAL A 706 -12.28 16.30 14.09
CA VAL A 706 -11.47 16.68 15.25
C VAL A 706 -10.93 18.08 15.03
N GLU A 707 -11.24 18.99 15.95
CA GLU A 707 -10.75 20.37 15.91
C GLU A 707 -9.25 20.43 16.25
N ILE A 708 -8.53 21.34 15.61
CA ILE A 708 -7.10 21.55 15.87
C ILE A 708 -6.98 22.56 17.00
N LYS A 709 -6.33 22.18 18.09
CA LYS A 709 -6.08 23.07 19.23
C LYS A 709 -4.87 23.96 19.02
N ASN A 710 -3.79 23.40 18.47
CA ASN A 710 -2.55 24.14 18.28
C ASN A 710 -1.76 23.59 17.09
N ILE A 711 -1.16 24.50 16.32
CA ILE A 711 -0.22 24.21 15.24
C ILE A 711 1.16 24.64 15.71
N ILE A 712 2.06 23.68 15.80
CA ILE A 712 3.42 23.87 16.31
C ILE A 712 4.37 23.76 15.12
N PHE A 713 5.04 24.87 14.81
CA PHE A 713 6.08 24.93 13.77
C PHE A 713 7.47 24.74 14.38
N PRO A 714 8.42 24.13 13.65
CA PRO A 714 9.80 24.07 14.07
C PRO A 714 10.40 25.48 14.20
N SER A 715 11.35 25.65 15.12
CA SER A 715 12.10 26.91 15.25
C SER A 715 12.92 27.16 13.99
N ALA A 716 13.25 28.43 13.69
CA ALA A 716 14.04 28.78 12.50
C ALA A 716 15.41 28.06 12.44
N ASP A 717 15.94 27.68 13.59
CA ASP A 717 17.24 27.04 13.75
C ASP A 717 17.19 25.50 13.59
N HIS A 718 15.99 24.91 13.46
CA HIS A 718 15.81 23.47 13.30
C HIS A 718 16.28 23.00 11.91
N PRO A 719 17.04 21.89 11.81
CA PRO A 719 17.70 21.44 10.57
C PRO A 719 16.72 21.09 9.44
N SER A 720 15.47 20.78 9.78
CA SER A 720 14.38 20.50 8.85
C SER A 720 13.23 21.46 9.12
N GLN A 721 12.77 22.16 8.10
CA GLN A 721 11.61 23.06 8.16
C GLN A 721 10.36 22.42 7.55
N LEU A 722 10.38 21.09 7.38
CA LEU A 722 9.47 20.38 6.48
C LEU A 722 8.11 20.08 7.12
N PHE A 723 8.10 19.75 8.41
CA PHE A 723 6.88 19.29 9.09
C PHE A 723 6.39 20.28 10.14
N ALA A 724 5.10 20.23 10.43
CA ALA A 724 4.45 20.87 11.54
C ALA A 724 3.62 19.84 12.33
N LEU A 725 3.57 20.04 13.65
CA LEU A 725 2.87 19.15 14.58
C LEU A 725 1.52 19.76 14.91
N ILE A 726 0.46 18.98 14.71
CA ILE A 726 -0.92 19.34 15.00
C ILE A 726 -1.29 18.72 16.35
N GLU A 727 -1.64 19.56 17.33
CA GLU A 727 -2.27 19.13 18.59
C GLU A 727 -3.79 19.09 18.39
N LEU A 728 -4.38 17.92 18.58
CA LEU A 728 -5.83 17.72 18.53
C LEU A 728 -6.49 18.28 19.79
N LEU A 729 -7.66 18.91 19.63
CA LEU A 729 -8.46 19.39 20.75
C LEU A 729 -9.06 18.23 21.56
N GLU A 730 -9.45 17.17 20.86
CA GLU A 730 -10.04 15.96 21.40
C GLU A 730 -9.27 14.73 20.91
N PRO A 731 -9.30 13.61 21.66
CA PRO A 731 -8.60 12.41 21.25
C PRO A 731 -9.24 11.79 20.01
N ALA A 732 -8.42 11.28 19.11
CA ALA A 732 -8.83 10.41 18.03
C ALA A 732 -9.47 9.14 18.63
N ASN A 733 -10.66 8.76 18.15
CA ASN A 733 -11.43 7.65 18.65
C ASN A 733 -10.87 6.33 18.12
N LEU A 734 -9.82 5.83 18.75
CA LEU A 734 -9.14 4.59 18.35
C LEU A 734 -10.00 3.32 18.50
N LYS A 735 -11.21 3.42 19.08
CA LYS A 735 -12.20 2.33 19.05
C LYS A 735 -12.79 2.14 17.66
N ASN A 736 -12.73 3.17 16.84
CA ASN A 736 -13.11 3.09 15.45
C ASN A 736 -11.99 2.39 14.66
N PRO A 737 -12.26 1.25 14.00
CA PRO A 737 -11.24 0.51 13.27
C PRO A 737 -10.59 1.32 12.14
N SER A 738 -11.30 2.33 11.61
CA SER A 738 -10.83 3.22 10.55
C SER A 738 -9.94 4.37 11.06
N ILE A 739 -9.69 4.47 12.37
CA ILE A 739 -8.87 5.53 12.97
C ILE A 739 -7.78 4.91 13.85
N ARG A 740 -6.53 4.91 13.37
CA ARG A 740 -5.37 4.38 14.10
C ARG A 740 -4.11 5.15 13.71
N PRO A 741 -3.17 5.41 14.63
CA PRO A 741 -1.93 6.10 14.29
C PRO A 741 -0.97 5.21 13.49
N ILE A 742 -0.11 5.81 12.66
CA ILE A 742 1.03 5.12 12.04
C ILE A 742 2.17 4.96 13.05
N CYS A 743 3.02 3.94 12.91
CA CYS A 743 4.22 3.86 13.73
C CYS A 743 5.28 4.87 13.26
N LEU A 744 5.92 5.55 14.21
CA LEU A 744 7.07 6.42 13.92
C LEU A 744 8.39 5.65 14.03
N PRO A 745 9.37 5.88 13.14
CA PRO A 745 10.58 5.07 13.08
C PRO A 745 11.65 5.55 14.08
N PHE A 746 11.41 5.46 15.39
CA PHE A 746 12.37 5.95 16.41
C PHE A 746 13.68 5.15 16.50
N MET A 747 13.68 3.90 16.03
CA MET A 747 14.81 2.98 16.15
C MET A 747 15.90 3.31 15.13
N HIS A 748 17.16 3.36 15.54
CA HIS A 748 18.31 3.68 14.68
C HIS A 748 18.44 2.69 13.51
N GLN A 749 18.04 1.43 13.72
CA GLN A 749 18.01 0.42 12.66
C GLN A 749 17.16 0.85 11.46
N LEU A 750 16.06 1.58 11.69
CA LEU A 750 15.15 2.06 10.64
C LEU A 750 15.73 3.22 9.82
N HIS A 751 16.74 3.91 10.35
CA HIS A 751 17.38 5.04 9.67
C HIS A 751 18.67 4.67 8.94
N ARG A 752 19.34 3.57 9.35
CA ARG A 752 20.63 3.13 8.80
C ARG A 752 20.57 2.54 7.40
N GLN A 753 19.42 2.05 6.96
CA GLN A 753 19.22 1.48 5.63
C GLN A 753 18.12 2.27 4.93
N THR A 754 18.40 2.76 3.72
CA THR A 754 17.36 3.24 2.82
C THR A 754 16.60 2.02 2.30
N PRO A 755 15.29 1.91 2.52
CA PRO A 755 14.52 0.80 2.00
C PRO A 755 14.59 0.81 0.48
N THR A 756 14.66 -0.35 -0.14
CA THR A 756 14.63 -0.45 -1.61
C THR A 756 13.25 -0.12 -2.16
N GLU A 757 12.22 -0.23 -1.32
CA GLU A 757 10.81 -0.14 -1.68
C GLU A 757 10.05 0.63 -0.60
N VAL A 758 9.10 1.45 -1.04
CA VAL A 758 8.17 2.18 -0.17
C VAL A 758 6.76 2.02 -0.73
N PHE A 759 5.76 2.15 0.12
CA PHE A 759 4.37 2.16 -0.29
C PHE A 759 3.85 3.59 -0.25
N ILE A 760 2.98 3.92 -1.18
CA ILE A 760 2.14 5.11 -1.17
C ILE A 760 0.69 4.65 -1.24
N THR A 761 -0.19 5.29 -0.47
CA THR A 761 -1.63 5.09 -0.58
C THR A 761 -2.26 6.44 -0.84
N SER A 762 -3.09 6.52 -1.89
CA SER A 762 -3.80 7.75 -2.21
C SER A 762 -5.17 7.50 -2.79
N THR A 763 -6.06 8.47 -2.63
CA THR A 763 -7.42 8.44 -3.16
C THR A 763 -7.40 8.97 -4.59
N THR A 764 -7.50 8.08 -5.58
CA THR A 764 -7.52 8.46 -7.00
C THR A 764 -8.86 9.07 -7.44
N ASP A 765 -9.92 8.80 -6.67
CA ASP A 765 -11.31 9.22 -6.83
C ASP A 765 -11.92 9.38 -5.42
N PRO A 766 -12.86 10.31 -5.14
CA PRO A 766 -13.62 10.32 -3.89
C PRO A 766 -14.24 8.97 -3.50
N ASN A 767 -14.33 8.02 -4.44
CA ASN A 767 -14.88 6.68 -4.27
C ASN A 767 -13.86 5.53 -4.12
N TYR A 768 -12.55 5.73 -4.38
CA TYR A 768 -11.56 4.64 -4.40
C TYR A 768 -10.22 5.01 -3.75
N VAL A 769 -9.74 4.14 -2.85
CA VAL A 769 -8.40 4.20 -2.25
C VAL A 769 -7.50 3.22 -3.00
N ASP A 770 -6.43 3.72 -3.63
CA ASP A 770 -5.44 2.89 -4.33
C ASP A 770 -4.09 2.93 -3.58
N SER A 771 -3.36 1.81 -3.63
CA SER A 771 -2.06 1.69 -2.97
C SER A 771 -1.02 1.15 -3.95
N LYS A 772 0.12 1.83 -4.04
CA LYS A 772 1.20 1.46 -4.95
C LYS A 772 2.49 1.17 -4.24
N LYS A 773 3.17 0.16 -4.76
CA LYS A 773 4.53 -0.18 -4.39
C LYS A 773 5.50 0.58 -5.29
N LEU A 774 6.36 1.37 -4.66
CA LEU A 774 7.35 2.18 -5.33
C LEU A 774 8.75 1.69 -5.00
N LYS A 775 9.64 1.73 -5.98
CA LYS A 775 11.06 1.45 -5.82
C LYS A 775 11.82 2.77 -5.68
N ILE A 776 12.61 2.92 -4.62
CA ILE A 776 13.46 4.10 -4.44
C ILE A 776 14.51 4.13 -5.56
N ILE A 777 14.68 5.29 -6.18
CA ILE A 777 15.69 5.55 -7.19
C ILE A 777 16.69 6.59 -6.68
N ASP A 778 17.92 6.53 -7.18
CA ASP A 778 18.92 7.54 -6.86
C ASP A 778 18.58 8.90 -7.48
N HIS A 779 19.24 9.93 -6.95
CA HIS A 779 19.04 11.33 -7.32
C HIS A 779 19.28 11.60 -8.81
N LEU A 780 20.29 10.96 -9.43
CA LEU A 780 20.61 11.13 -10.85
C LEU A 780 19.50 10.55 -11.74
N ASN A 781 19.03 9.33 -11.43
CA ASN A 781 17.91 8.72 -12.13
C ASN A 781 16.62 9.51 -11.93
N CYS A 782 16.43 10.14 -10.77
CA CYS A 782 15.28 11.01 -10.53
C CYS A 782 15.33 12.26 -11.40
N GLN A 783 16.45 12.99 -11.40
CA GLN A 783 16.64 14.17 -12.24
C GLN A 783 16.46 13.87 -13.73
N GLN A 784 17.01 12.76 -14.21
CA GLN A 784 16.86 12.34 -15.61
C GLN A 784 15.40 12.13 -16.00
N ARG A 785 14.58 11.52 -15.13
CA ARG A 785 13.16 11.28 -15.41
C ARG A 785 12.33 12.55 -15.36
N LEU A 786 12.62 13.46 -14.43
CA LEU A 786 11.99 14.78 -14.40
C LEU A 786 12.30 15.56 -15.68
N LEU A 787 13.55 15.51 -16.16
CA LEU A 787 13.94 16.13 -17.43
C LEU A 787 13.23 15.52 -18.65
N LEU A 788 12.98 14.20 -18.66
CA LEU A 788 12.22 13.53 -19.72
C LEU A 788 10.77 14.02 -19.79
N GLU A 789 10.17 14.32 -18.64
CA GLU A 789 8.84 14.94 -18.52
C GLU A 789 8.85 16.47 -18.74
N ARG A 790 10.01 17.03 -19.12
CA ARG A 790 10.25 18.48 -19.35
C ARG A 790 10.14 19.34 -18.09
N GLU A 791 10.30 18.73 -16.91
CA GLU A 791 10.29 19.44 -15.64
C GLU A 791 11.71 19.77 -15.18
N PHE A 792 11.94 21.05 -14.85
CA PHE A 792 13.24 21.57 -14.43
C PHE A 792 13.24 21.82 -12.92
N VAL A 793 13.42 20.76 -12.13
CA VAL A 793 13.48 20.83 -10.66
C VAL A 793 14.91 20.61 -10.17
N THR A 794 15.43 21.56 -9.39
CA THR A 794 16.66 21.37 -8.60
C THR A 794 16.32 20.61 -7.33
N LEU A 795 16.71 19.33 -7.27
CA LEU A 795 16.49 18.46 -6.11
C LEU A 795 17.57 18.69 -5.04
N ASP A 796 17.17 19.01 -3.81
CA ASP A 796 18.03 19.03 -2.61
C ASP A 796 18.42 17.59 -2.18
N GLU A 797 19.48 17.43 -1.38
CA GLU A 797 19.96 16.13 -0.88
C GLU A 797 18.91 15.40 0.00
N ASN A 798 17.98 16.14 0.59
CA ASN A 798 16.95 15.60 1.47
C ASN A 798 15.72 15.03 0.72
N ILE A 799 15.64 15.29 -0.59
CA ILE A 799 14.51 14.85 -1.42
C ILE A 799 14.76 13.42 -1.91
N THR A 800 13.80 12.54 -1.62
CA THR A 800 13.82 11.15 -2.07
C THR A 800 12.88 10.97 -3.25
N CYS A 801 13.27 10.12 -4.20
CA CYS A 801 12.44 9.79 -5.34
C CYS A 801 12.18 8.29 -5.42
N ALA A 802 10.99 7.93 -5.86
CA ALA A 802 10.62 6.55 -6.13
C ALA A 802 9.80 6.44 -7.42
N ILE A 803 9.84 5.28 -8.08
CA ILE A 803 9.05 4.99 -9.28
C ILE A 803 8.21 3.76 -9.03
N GLU A 804 7.13 3.59 -9.79
CA GLU A 804 6.32 2.37 -9.72
C GLU A 804 7.19 1.12 -9.95
N ALA A 805 7.08 0.16 -9.03
CA ALA A 805 7.87 -1.06 -9.08
C ALA A 805 7.41 -2.02 -10.20
N GLU A 806 6.15 -1.90 -10.64
CA GLU A 806 5.48 -2.79 -11.58
C GLU A 806 5.35 -2.11 -12.96
N LYS A 807 6.14 -2.54 -13.95
CA LYS A 807 6.23 -1.86 -15.27
C LYS A 807 4.99 -2.01 -16.17
N ILE A 808 4.06 -2.92 -15.85
CA ILE A 808 3.04 -3.42 -16.80
C ILE A 808 1.65 -2.78 -16.61
N ARG A 809 1.37 -2.09 -15.50
CA ARG A 809 0.15 -1.29 -15.30
C ARG A 809 0.51 0.09 -14.79
N GLN A 810 0.87 0.99 -15.70
CA GLN A 810 1.04 2.40 -15.34
C GLN A 810 -0.32 3.09 -15.32
N THR A 811 -1.04 2.94 -14.22
CA THR A 811 -2.21 3.75 -13.90
C THR A 811 -1.77 5.03 -13.19
N GLU A 812 -2.45 6.16 -13.43
CA GLU A 812 -2.16 7.38 -12.67
C GLU A 812 -2.54 7.19 -11.20
N LEU A 813 -1.60 7.47 -10.28
CA LEU A 813 -1.92 7.62 -8.85
C LEU A 813 -1.72 9.08 -8.47
N PHE A 814 -2.82 9.78 -8.22
CA PHE A 814 -2.79 11.15 -7.71
C PHE A 814 -2.22 11.16 -6.30
N SER A 815 -1.13 11.88 -6.02
CA SER A 815 -0.66 12.13 -4.65
C SER A 815 -1.12 13.52 -4.20
N PHE A 816 -1.66 13.64 -2.99
CA PHE A 816 -1.92 14.92 -2.34
C PHE A 816 -0.74 15.33 -1.48
N VAL A 817 -0.55 16.63 -1.28
CA VAL A 817 0.44 17.12 -0.31
C VAL A 817 0.05 16.57 1.07
N GLY A 818 1.03 16.04 1.79
CA GLY A 818 0.81 15.37 3.06
C GLY A 818 0.58 13.86 2.98
N THR A 819 0.56 13.26 1.78
CA THR A 819 0.38 11.80 1.62
C THR A 819 1.56 11.05 2.25
N PRO A 820 1.32 10.07 3.14
CA PRO A 820 2.40 9.32 3.80
C PRO A 820 3.01 8.27 2.88
N PHE A 821 4.34 8.27 2.81
CA PHE A 821 5.13 7.16 2.32
C PHE A 821 5.53 6.29 3.50
N HIS A 822 5.29 4.99 3.40
CA HIS A 822 5.45 4.08 4.54
C HIS A 822 6.16 2.79 4.12
N THR A 823 6.90 2.21 5.07
CA THR A 823 7.56 0.91 4.93
C THR A 823 6.87 -0.09 5.86
N SER A 824 6.86 -1.37 5.48
CA SER A 824 6.29 -2.44 6.28
C SER A 824 7.40 -3.32 6.87
N LEU A 825 7.32 -3.60 8.17
CA LEU A 825 8.32 -4.39 8.88
C LEU A 825 7.66 -5.29 9.94
N TRP A 826 8.25 -6.46 10.19
CA TRP A 826 7.82 -7.34 11.27
C TRP A 826 8.24 -6.77 12.63
N TYR A 827 7.28 -6.60 13.53
CA TYR A 827 7.48 -6.23 14.93
C TYR A 827 6.52 -7.06 15.80
N ASP A 828 7.07 -7.83 16.75
CA ASP A 828 6.32 -8.76 17.61
C ASP A 828 5.45 -9.75 16.81
N LYS A 829 6.06 -10.41 15.81
CA LYS A 829 5.43 -11.41 14.92
C LYS A 829 4.22 -10.88 14.13
N ARG A 830 4.06 -9.56 14.01
CA ARG A 830 3.04 -8.92 13.17
C ARG A 830 3.69 -7.91 12.24
N MET A 831 3.14 -7.77 11.04
CA MET A 831 3.51 -6.69 10.13
C MET A 831 3.02 -5.35 10.68
N ARG A 832 3.89 -4.35 10.70
CA ARG A 832 3.57 -2.98 11.07
C ARG A 832 4.06 -2.00 10.01
N TYR A 833 3.28 -0.94 9.81
CA TYR A 833 3.62 0.15 8.92
C TYR A 833 4.27 1.30 9.68
N PHE A 834 5.46 1.67 9.22
CA PHE A 834 6.25 2.78 9.75
C PHE A 834 6.27 3.92 8.74
N LEU A 835 6.04 5.15 9.23
CA LEU A 835 6.16 6.36 8.43
C LEU A 835 7.61 6.51 7.96
N TYR A 836 7.83 6.61 6.65
CA TYR A 836 9.15 6.78 6.05
C TYR A 836 9.35 8.20 5.51
N GLY A 837 8.30 8.79 4.96
CA GLY A 837 8.31 10.14 4.43
C GLY A 837 6.91 10.66 4.16
N VAL A 838 6.82 11.91 3.71
CA VAL A 838 5.54 12.56 3.38
C VAL A 838 5.76 13.39 2.12
N ASP A 839 4.74 13.43 1.26
CA ASP A 839 4.72 14.38 0.13
C ASP A 839 4.64 15.83 0.65
N ASP A 840 5.54 16.69 0.23
CA ASP A 840 5.57 18.12 0.56
C ASP A 840 5.81 18.97 -0.70
N ASN A 841 5.54 18.40 -1.88
CA ASN A 841 5.76 19.12 -3.13
C ASN A 841 4.51 19.94 -3.47
N ASP A 842 4.59 21.25 -3.25
CA ASP A 842 3.58 22.28 -3.59
C ASP A 842 3.29 22.40 -5.11
N LEU A 843 4.03 21.65 -5.93
CA LEU A 843 3.87 21.67 -7.37
C LEU A 843 2.75 20.69 -7.78
N ASN A 844 1.58 21.24 -8.15
CA ASN A 844 0.51 20.57 -8.91
C ASN A 844 1.01 19.76 -10.14
N MET A 845 2.28 19.93 -10.50
CA MET A 845 3.10 19.22 -11.48
C MET A 845 3.16 17.70 -11.27
N PHE A 846 3.19 17.19 -10.03
CA PHE A 846 3.30 15.75 -9.74
C PHE A 846 1.95 15.01 -9.73
N LYS A 847 0.84 15.74 -9.70
CA LYS A 847 -0.51 15.15 -9.69
C LYS A 847 -0.87 14.42 -10.99
N LYS A 848 -0.12 14.60 -12.09
CA LYS A 848 -0.48 14.09 -13.44
C LYS A 848 0.63 13.30 -14.15
N LEU A 849 1.68 12.91 -13.44
CA LEU A 849 2.80 12.19 -14.07
C LEU A 849 2.49 10.69 -14.14
N VAL A 850 2.05 10.22 -15.31
CA VAL A 850 1.85 8.79 -15.60
C VAL A 850 3.17 8.00 -15.50
N TYR A 851 4.28 8.60 -15.96
CA TYR A 851 5.60 7.95 -16.11
C TYR A 851 6.71 8.57 -15.21
N GLY A 852 6.38 9.63 -14.46
CA GLY A 852 7.34 10.40 -13.66
C GLY A 852 7.63 9.78 -12.28
N PRO A 853 8.74 10.18 -11.62
CA PRO A 853 9.04 9.73 -10.27
C PRO A 853 8.15 10.42 -9.23
N TYR A 854 7.70 9.67 -8.23
CA TYR A 854 7.14 10.21 -6.99
C TYR A 854 8.26 10.84 -6.18
N VAL A 855 8.07 12.09 -5.80
CA VAL A 855 9.04 12.87 -5.04
C VAL A 855 8.49 13.08 -3.64
N PHE A 856 9.30 12.89 -2.60
CA PHE A 856 8.85 13.07 -1.22
C PHE A 856 10.02 13.36 -0.27
N ASN A 857 9.71 13.91 0.89
CA ASN A 857 10.69 14.19 1.93
C ASN A 857 10.75 13.06 2.96
N ARG A 858 11.96 12.62 3.30
CA ARG A 858 12.19 11.58 4.30
C ARG A 858 12.07 12.13 5.72
N ILE A 859 11.46 11.37 6.63
CA ILE A 859 11.45 11.71 8.06
C ILE A 859 12.81 11.39 8.70
N MET A 860 13.45 12.38 9.32
CA MET A 860 14.75 12.23 9.98
C MET A 860 14.61 12.03 11.50
N LEU A 861 15.68 11.51 12.14
CA LEU A 861 15.75 11.41 13.61
C LEU A 861 15.57 12.76 14.31
N ALA A 862 16.09 13.85 13.74
CA ALA A 862 15.91 15.20 14.28
C ALA A 862 14.42 15.62 14.29
N ASP A 863 13.65 15.28 13.24
CA ASP A 863 12.22 15.55 13.18
C ASP A 863 11.47 14.80 14.28
N LEU A 864 11.83 13.54 14.51
CA LEU A 864 11.24 12.69 15.55
C LEU A 864 11.54 13.21 16.97
N ASP A 865 12.78 13.63 17.21
CA ASP A 865 13.18 14.22 18.49
C ASP A 865 12.40 15.50 18.76
N TRP A 866 12.25 16.37 17.75
CA TRP A 866 11.44 17.57 17.83
C TRP A 866 9.95 17.28 18.10
N VAL A 867 9.37 16.26 17.46
CA VAL A 867 7.99 15.82 17.74
C VAL A 867 7.84 15.44 19.21
N VAL A 868 8.74 14.61 19.73
CA VAL A 868 8.70 14.14 21.14
C VAL A 868 8.86 15.31 22.11
N GLU A 869 9.76 16.26 21.83
CA GLU A 869 9.97 17.45 22.66
C GLU A 869 8.70 18.32 22.78
N ASN A 870 7.91 18.42 21.71
CA ASN A 870 6.72 19.26 21.66
C ASN A 870 5.43 18.57 22.14
N MET A 871 5.43 17.25 22.23
CA MET A 871 4.30 16.49 22.78
C MET A 871 4.21 16.57 24.31
N ARG A 872 2.99 16.45 24.83
CA ARG A 872 2.67 16.40 26.26
C ARG A 872 1.63 15.32 26.53
N LYS A 873 1.70 14.68 27.70
CA LYS A 873 0.63 13.81 28.21
C LYS A 873 -0.64 14.64 28.40
N LYS A 874 -1.76 14.16 27.88
CA LYS A 874 -3.06 14.85 27.93
C LYS A 874 -4.08 14.02 28.68
N GLU A 875 -5.01 14.70 29.31
CA GLU A 875 -6.22 14.13 29.89
C GLU A 875 -7.42 14.73 29.16
N ARG A 876 -8.45 13.91 28.94
CA ARG A 876 -9.67 14.34 28.26
C ARG A 876 -10.39 15.37 29.10
N GLN A 877 -10.50 16.59 28.59
CA GLN A 877 -11.28 17.64 29.22
C GLN A 877 -12.75 17.46 28.82
N THR A 878 -13.61 17.13 29.78
CA THR A 878 -15.05 16.90 29.56
C THR A 878 -15.87 18.21 29.57
N SER A 879 -15.27 19.30 30.02
CA SER A 879 -15.86 20.64 29.97
C SER A 879 -14.77 21.69 30.03
N PHE A 880 -14.91 22.76 29.26
CA PHE A 880 -14.09 23.96 29.43
C PHE A 880 -14.73 24.83 30.52
N PRO A 881 -13.99 25.29 31.52
CA PRO A 881 -14.53 26.20 32.52
C PRO A 881 -15.05 27.47 31.82
N SER A 882 -16.34 27.76 31.99
CA SER A 882 -16.93 29.04 31.58
C SER A 882 -16.19 30.16 32.32
N PRO A 883 -15.61 31.16 31.63
CA PRO A 883 -15.20 32.37 32.31
C PRO A 883 -16.45 33.04 32.86
N THR A 884 -16.41 33.32 34.16
CA THR A 884 -17.53 33.81 34.96
C THR A 884 -17.55 35.33 35.02
N ARG A 885 -18.71 35.96 34.78
CA ARG A 885 -19.39 37.02 35.59
C ARG A 885 -20.32 37.87 34.72
N LYS A 886 -21.42 38.35 35.32
CA LYS A 886 -22.20 39.48 34.80
C LYS A 886 -21.31 40.71 34.81
N GLU A 887 -20.77 41.09 33.66
CA GLU A 887 -19.91 42.26 33.52
C GLU A 887 -20.70 43.38 32.82
N ARG A 888 -20.68 44.57 33.44
CA ARG A 888 -21.31 45.76 32.87
C ARG A 888 -20.29 46.47 31.99
N VAL A 889 -20.59 46.58 30.70
CA VAL A 889 -19.76 47.27 29.73
C VAL A 889 -20.03 48.76 29.83
N ASN A 890 -19.05 49.52 30.32
CA ASN A 890 -19.15 50.97 30.48
C ASN A 890 -18.48 51.68 29.29
N LEU A 891 -19.30 52.35 28.48
CA LEU A 891 -18.85 53.02 27.26
C LEU A 891 -18.98 54.53 27.40
N LYS A 892 -18.02 55.26 26.82
CA LYS A 892 -18.04 56.72 26.79
C LYS A 892 -19.15 57.24 25.87
N SER A 893 -19.60 58.45 26.16
CA SER A 893 -20.49 59.22 25.29
C SER A 893 -19.89 59.40 23.89
N VAL A 894 -20.76 59.36 22.89
CA VAL A 894 -20.41 59.57 21.47
C VAL A 894 -20.10 61.06 21.25
N LYS A 895 -19.00 61.37 20.54
CA LYS A 895 -18.56 62.77 20.36
C LYS A 895 -19.50 63.56 19.44
N HIS A 896 -20.09 62.89 18.46
CA HIS A 896 -21.01 63.45 17.47
C HIS A 896 -22.50 63.24 17.84
N ALA A 897 -22.84 63.38 19.12
CA ALA A 897 -24.21 63.30 19.64
C ALA A 897 -25.27 64.26 19.02
N PRO A 898 -24.95 65.38 18.32
CA PRO A 898 -25.98 66.25 17.72
C PRO A 898 -26.76 65.64 16.54
N GLU A 899 -26.36 64.50 15.98
CA GLU A 899 -27.01 63.89 14.80
C GLU A 899 -28.25 63.03 15.11
N ARG A 900 -28.91 63.27 16.25
CA ARG A 900 -30.14 62.56 16.66
C ARG A 900 -31.26 62.59 15.63
N GLY A 901 -31.30 63.61 14.77
CA GLY A 901 -32.33 63.78 13.72
C GLY A 901 -32.30 62.71 12.63
N LEU A 902 -31.22 61.93 12.51
CA LEU A 902 -31.08 60.85 11.52
C LEU A 902 -31.78 59.54 11.91
N PHE A 903 -32.15 59.38 13.18
CA PHE A 903 -32.65 58.10 13.71
C PHE A 903 -34.02 58.27 14.35
N ASN A 904 -34.98 57.46 13.90
CA ASN A 904 -36.29 57.41 14.52
C ASN A 904 -36.32 56.40 15.68
N PHE A 905 -36.08 56.89 16.90
CA PHE A 905 -36.12 56.06 18.12
C PHE A 905 -37.52 55.55 18.49
N THR A 906 -38.60 56.05 17.86
CA THR A 906 -39.93 55.50 18.10
C THR A 906 -40.11 54.17 17.38
N THR A 907 -39.55 53.99 16.17
CA THR A 907 -39.78 52.81 15.32
C THR A 907 -38.59 51.87 15.16
N CYS A 908 -37.37 52.31 15.49
CA CYS A 908 -36.19 51.42 15.41
C CYS A 908 -36.26 50.29 16.44
N GLY A 909 -35.52 49.21 16.18
CA GLY A 909 -35.25 48.14 17.14
C GLY A 909 -36.48 47.35 17.59
N GLU A 910 -37.58 47.41 16.84
CA GLU A 910 -38.79 46.63 17.11
C GLU A 910 -38.69 45.24 16.45
N SER A 911 -38.87 44.20 17.26
CA SER A 911 -38.90 42.81 16.82
C SER A 911 -40.29 42.21 17.09
N SER A 912 -40.69 41.19 16.31
CA SER A 912 -41.94 40.44 16.52
C SER A 912 -41.72 38.95 16.25
N ASN A 913 -42.64 38.10 16.71
CA ASN A 913 -42.56 36.67 16.44
C ASN A 913 -42.61 36.32 14.94
N PHE A 914 -43.29 37.14 14.13
CA PHE A 914 -43.38 36.95 12.68
C PHE A 914 -42.18 37.51 11.92
N TYR A 915 -41.61 38.61 12.41
CA TYR A 915 -40.44 39.26 11.85
C TYR A 915 -39.44 39.48 12.98
N PRO A 916 -38.65 38.44 13.34
CA PRO A 916 -37.74 38.53 14.46
C PRO A 916 -36.58 39.49 14.18
N MET A 917 -36.22 39.69 12.91
CA MET A 917 -35.08 40.51 12.49
C MET A 917 -35.42 41.38 11.27
N PRO A 918 -36.31 42.38 11.40
CA PRO A 918 -36.76 43.20 10.27
C PRO A 918 -35.67 44.13 9.70
N TRP A 919 -34.54 44.28 10.40
CA TRP A 919 -33.37 45.04 9.94
C TRP A 919 -32.42 44.24 9.05
N ARG A 920 -32.64 42.94 8.87
CA ARG A 920 -31.76 42.08 8.08
C ARG A 920 -31.97 42.33 6.58
N GLY A 921 -30.88 42.64 5.87
CA GLY A 921 -30.84 42.67 4.40
C GLY A 921 -29.92 41.58 3.85
N ALA A 922 -30.37 40.83 2.85
CA ALA A 922 -29.55 39.85 2.12
C ALA A 922 -28.86 40.53 0.93
N LEU A 923 -27.55 40.35 0.76
CA LEU A 923 -26.73 41.01 -0.26
C LEU A 923 -26.49 40.09 -1.47
N TYR A 924 -26.94 40.51 -2.65
CA TYR A 924 -26.80 39.84 -3.95
C TYR A 924 -25.84 40.62 -4.86
N SER A 925 -25.04 39.90 -5.65
CA SER A 925 -24.24 40.45 -6.75
C SER A 925 -24.96 40.18 -8.07
N ASN A 926 -25.11 41.18 -8.93
CA ASN A 926 -25.84 41.06 -10.21
C ASN A 926 -25.03 40.38 -11.33
N ALA A 927 -24.01 39.57 -10.99
CA ALA A 927 -23.19 38.85 -11.97
C ALA A 927 -24.00 37.70 -12.61
N PRO A 928 -23.95 37.50 -13.94
CA PRO A 928 -24.85 36.60 -14.68
C PRO A 928 -24.74 35.09 -14.35
N PHE A 929 -23.88 34.70 -13.42
CA PHE A 929 -23.57 33.30 -13.08
C PHE A 929 -23.63 32.97 -11.58
N PHE A 930 -23.90 33.93 -10.68
CA PHE A 930 -23.91 33.69 -9.23
C PHE A 930 -25.26 34.11 -8.60
N ASN A 931 -26.14 33.15 -8.35
CA ASN A 931 -27.43 33.36 -7.67
C ASN A 931 -27.36 33.10 -6.15
N ASP A 932 -26.20 32.74 -5.59
CA ASP A 932 -26.06 32.42 -4.16
C ASP A 932 -25.58 33.62 -3.33
N THR A 933 -26.27 33.89 -2.21
CA THR A 933 -25.87 34.93 -1.24
C THR A 933 -25.56 34.36 0.12
N LYS A 934 -24.41 34.74 0.66
CA LYS A 934 -23.90 34.27 1.97
C LYS A 934 -23.69 35.38 3.00
N CYS A 935 -23.86 36.64 2.59
CA CYS A 935 -23.66 37.83 3.42
C CYS A 935 -24.99 38.52 3.74
N THR A 936 -25.15 38.98 4.98
CA THR A 936 -26.17 39.97 5.33
C THR A 936 -25.60 41.30 5.78
N VAL A 937 -26.41 42.31 5.58
CA VAL A 937 -26.20 43.67 6.07
C VAL A 937 -27.33 44.04 7.03
N THR A 938 -27.08 45.05 7.84
CA THR A 938 -28.01 45.52 8.88
C THR A 938 -28.51 46.92 8.54
N LEU A 939 -29.82 47.08 8.42
CA LEU A 939 -30.49 48.35 8.22
C LEU A 939 -30.41 49.19 9.50
N ILE A 940 -29.81 50.38 9.42
CA ILE A 940 -29.66 51.32 10.55
C ILE A 940 -30.48 52.60 10.36
N SER A 941 -30.89 52.91 9.14
CA SER A 941 -31.87 53.96 8.78
C SER A 941 -32.58 53.57 7.49
N ASP A 942 -33.50 54.40 7.00
CA ASP A 942 -34.18 54.19 5.71
C ASP A 942 -33.24 54.25 4.49
N ARG A 943 -32.05 54.85 4.63
CA ARG A 943 -31.07 55.03 3.52
C ARG A 943 -29.70 54.42 3.77
N TYR A 944 -29.41 53.92 4.96
CA TYR A 944 -28.09 53.39 5.30
C TYR A 944 -28.16 52.00 5.92
N VAL A 945 -27.21 51.17 5.51
CA VAL A 945 -26.95 49.85 6.07
C VAL A 945 -25.49 49.74 6.49
N VAL A 946 -25.22 48.86 7.44
CA VAL A 946 -23.87 48.52 7.88
C VAL A 946 -23.65 47.01 7.81
N GLY A 947 -22.44 46.58 7.48
CA GLY A 947 -22.10 45.16 7.45
C GLY A 947 -20.61 44.90 7.25
N PRO A 948 -20.21 43.63 7.10
CA PRO A 948 -18.81 43.27 6.87
C PRO A 948 -18.29 43.88 5.57
N ALA A 949 -17.10 44.47 5.62
CA ALA A 949 -16.47 45.09 4.44
C ALA A 949 -16.17 44.06 3.35
N TYR A 950 -15.70 42.86 3.71
CA TYR A 950 -15.42 41.82 2.72
C TYR A 950 -16.66 41.35 1.95
N CYS A 951 -17.88 41.68 2.36
CA CYS A 951 -19.06 41.30 1.59
C CYS A 951 -19.18 42.10 0.28
N PHE A 952 -18.40 43.15 0.09
CA PHE A 952 -18.43 44.05 -1.07
C PHE A 952 -17.15 43.93 -1.93
N ILE A 953 -16.71 42.70 -2.23
CA ILE A 953 -15.38 42.39 -2.82
C ILE A 953 -15.15 43.05 -4.19
N ASP A 954 -16.18 43.15 -5.02
CA ASP A 954 -16.11 43.82 -6.32
C ASP A 954 -16.94 45.10 -6.30
N ALA A 955 -16.28 46.23 -6.05
CA ALA A 955 -16.93 47.55 -6.07
C ALA A 955 -17.46 47.94 -7.46
N ARG A 956 -17.13 47.18 -8.53
CA ARG A 956 -17.65 47.39 -9.88
C ARG A 956 -18.90 46.57 -10.18
N ALA A 957 -19.20 45.55 -9.38
CA ALA A 957 -20.43 44.77 -9.51
C ALA A 957 -21.63 45.57 -8.97
N GLU A 958 -22.77 45.48 -9.65
CA GLU A 958 -24.02 46.01 -9.11
C GLU A 958 -24.44 45.16 -7.91
N ASN A 959 -24.44 45.77 -6.71
CA ASN A 959 -24.86 45.12 -5.48
C ASN A 959 -26.35 45.43 -5.23
N VAL A 960 -27.15 44.39 -4.99
CA VAL A 960 -28.58 44.47 -4.70
C VAL A 960 -28.82 43.94 -3.28
N ILE A 961 -29.48 44.74 -2.43
CA ILE A 961 -29.85 44.33 -1.07
C ILE A 961 -31.36 44.07 -1.03
N VAL A 962 -31.75 42.93 -0.47
CA VAL A 962 -33.14 42.51 -0.34
C VAL A 962 -33.55 42.47 1.13
N PHE A 963 -34.54 43.28 1.50
CA PHE A 963 -35.15 43.32 2.83
C PHE A 963 -36.48 42.59 2.87
N GLY A 964 -36.82 42.02 4.04
CA GLY A 964 -38.14 41.43 4.31
C GLY A 964 -38.30 39.93 4.02
N LEU A 965 -37.21 39.27 3.57
CA LEU A 965 -37.05 37.84 3.22
C LEU A 965 -38.07 37.22 2.24
N ASP A 966 -37.52 36.50 1.27
CA ASP A 966 -38.17 35.84 0.15
C ASP A 966 -38.68 34.46 0.59
N THR A 967 -39.85 34.40 1.23
CA THR A 967 -40.55 33.12 1.32
C THR A 967 -41.35 32.95 0.03
N ASP A 968 -40.93 32.01 -0.82
CA ASP A 968 -41.72 31.49 -1.95
C ASP A 968 -43.09 30.88 -1.49
N ARG A 969 -43.40 30.97 -0.19
CA ARG A 969 -44.72 30.73 0.37
C ARG A 969 -45.63 31.92 0.10
N THR A 970 -46.28 31.89 -1.05
CA THR A 970 -47.59 32.54 -1.26
C THR A 970 -48.71 31.92 -0.40
N GLU A 971 -48.41 30.99 0.52
CA GLU A 971 -49.37 30.37 1.43
C GLU A 971 -49.55 31.19 2.71
N CYS A 972 -50.65 31.93 2.80
CA CYS A 972 -51.05 32.58 4.05
C CYS A 972 -51.36 31.50 5.10
N ALA A 973 -50.61 31.46 6.19
CA ALA A 973 -50.87 30.53 7.28
C ALA A 973 -52.22 30.87 7.94
N ARG A 974 -53.20 29.96 7.85
CA ARG A 974 -54.48 30.09 8.56
C ARG A 974 -54.31 29.65 10.00
N ALA A 975 -54.03 30.58 10.91
CA ALA A 975 -54.18 30.38 12.34
C ALA A 975 -55.15 31.43 12.90
N ASN A 976 -56.26 30.96 13.47
CA ASN A 976 -57.23 31.74 14.27
C ASN A 976 -57.67 33.10 13.68
N ASN A 977 -58.50 33.07 12.63
CA ASN A 977 -59.28 34.21 12.11
C ASN A 977 -58.51 35.48 11.68
N SER A 978 -57.19 35.41 11.49
CA SER A 978 -56.45 36.45 10.77
C SER A 978 -55.47 35.81 9.77
N ALA A 979 -55.65 36.11 8.48
CA ALA A 979 -54.71 35.71 7.44
C ALA A 979 -53.52 36.67 7.47
N LEU A 980 -52.42 36.29 8.12
CA LEU A 980 -51.14 37.00 7.99
C LEU A 980 -50.43 36.46 6.75
N CYS A 981 -50.60 37.16 5.63
CA CYS A 981 -49.83 36.90 4.42
C CYS A 981 -48.44 37.56 4.55
N GLY A 982 -47.40 36.92 4.00
CA GLY A 982 -46.05 37.49 3.96
C GLY A 982 -46.07 38.85 3.26
N LEU A 983 -45.51 39.88 3.91
CA LEU A 983 -45.39 41.20 3.32
C LEU A 983 -44.30 41.18 2.23
N PRO A 984 -44.48 41.92 1.12
CA PRO A 984 -43.53 41.86 0.00
C PRO A 984 -42.14 42.36 0.42
N SER A 985 -41.12 41.68 -0.14
CA SER A 985 -39.72 42.06 0.01
C SER A 985 -39.43 43.38 -0.71
N GLN A 986 -38.39 44.09 -0.26
CA GLN A 986 -37.93 45.35 -0.86
C GLN A 986 -36.51 45.15 -1.40
N ARG A 987 -36.34 45.23 -2.72
CA ARG A 987 -35.05 45.12 -3.41
C ARG A 987 -34.51 46.50 -3.74
N VAL A 988 -33.30 46.80 -3.30
CA VAL A 988 -32.70 48.14 -3.39
C VAL A 988 -31.23 48.03 -3.78
N THR A 989 -30.79 48.81 -4.77
CA THR A 989 -29.39 48.84 -5.20
C THR A 989 -28.53 49.72 -4.30
N THR A 990 -27.22 49.47 -4.29
CA THR A 990 -26.26 50.32 -3.55
C THR A 990 -25.91 51.57 -4.36
N GLN A 991 -25.96 52.76 -3.73
CA GLN A 991 -25.50 54.02 -4.32
C GLN A 991 -24.00 54.24 -4.09
N LYS A 992 -23.55 54.04 -2.85
CA LYS A 992 -22.18 54.33 -2.43
C LYS A 992 -21.78 53.36 -1.31
N ILE A 993 -20.63 52.72 -1.47
CA ILE A 993 -20.05 51.80 -0.48
C ILE A 993 -18.84 52.49 0.12
N ILE A 994 -18.81 52.63 1.44
CA ILE A 994 -17.78 53.36 2.18
C ILE A 994 -17.11 52.39 3.15
N PHE A 995 -15.88 52.00 2.84
CA PHE A 995 -15.05 51.18 3.70
C PHE A 995 -14.42 52.02 4.81
N HIS A 996 -14.20 51.42 5.99
CA HIS A 996 -13.41 52.08 7.02
C HIS A 996 -12.00 52.44 6.47
N PRO A 997 -11.44 53.64 6.75
CA PRO A 997 -10.16 54.08 6.18
C PRO A 997 -8.96 53.16 6.48
N HIS A 998 -9.04 52.44 7.60
CA HIS A 998 -8.02 51.47 8.03
C HIS A 998 -8.43 50.01 7.78
N TYR A 999 -9.42 49.76 6.91
CA TYR A 999 -9.80 48.40 6.53
C TYR A 999 -8.64 47.72 5.81
N ASN A 1000 -8.22 46.57 6.32
CA ASN A 1000 -7.21 45.74 5.69
C ASN A 1000 -7.81 44.36 5.37
N ARG A 1001 -7.83 44.06 4.06
CA ARG A 1001 -8.42 42.84 3.53
C ARG A 1001 -7.66 41.57 3.95
N THR A 1002 -6.36 41.65 4.21
CA THR A 1002 -5.52 40.47 4.48
C THR A 1002 -5.68 39.94 5.90
N ASN A 1003 -5.71 40.83 6.90
CA ASN A 1003 -5.87 40.47 8.31
C ASN A 1003 -7.29 40.71 8.84
N GLN A 1004 -8.19 41.22 7.99
CA GLN A 1004 -9.58 41.55 8.32
C GLN A 1004 -9.71 42.60 9.43
N ASP A 1005 -8.71 43.47 9.62
CA ASP A 1005 -8.80 44.59 10.55
C ASP A 1005 -9.80 45.63 10.06
N ASN A 1006 -10.58 46.19 10.97
CA ASN A 1006 -11.60 47.21 10.68
C ASN A 1006 -12.59 46.77 9.58
N ASN A 1007 -13.03 45.51 9.62
CA ASN A 1007 -13.89 44.86 8.64
C ASN A 1007 -15.36 45.35 8.69
N ILE A 1008 -15.56 46.64 8.45
CA ILE A 1008 -16.86 47.31 8.45
C ILE A 1008 -16.99 48.20 7.22
N ALA A 1009 -18.16 48.13 6.58
CA ALA A 1009 -18.56 49.04 5.51
C ALA A 1009 -19.91 49.68 5.84
N LEU A 1010 -20.01 50.97 5.56
CA LEU A 1010 -21.25 51.73 5.56
C LEU A 1010 -21.71 51.87 4.11
N VAL A 1011 -22.96 51.52 3.83
CA VAL A 1011 -23.51 51.55 2.47
C VAL A 1011 -24.74 52.43 2.42
N GLN A 1012 -24.68 53.40 1.51
CA GLN A 1012 -25.80 54.26 1.15
C GLN A 1012 -26.64 53.58 0.07
N LEU A 1013 -27.94 53.49 0.31
CA LEU A 1013 -28.91 52.89 -0.60
C LEU A 1013 -29.34 53.88 -1.67
N ALA A 1014 -29.55 53.42 -2.91
CA ALA A 1014 -29.97 54.25 -4.03
C ALA A 1014 -31.37 54.84 -3.87
N THR A 1015 -32.24 54.15 -3.15
CA THR A 1015 -33.59 54.61 -2.82
C THR A 1015 -33.87 54.33 -1.35
N ALA A 1016 -34.62 55.23 -0.69
CA ALA A 1016 -35.06 54.99 0.68
C ALA A 1016 -35.98 53.76 0.77
N VAL A 1017 -35.75 52.92 1.77
CA VAL A 1017 -36.56 51.73 2.05
C VAL A 1017 -37.79 52.14 2.83
N ASP A 1018 -38.95 51.56 2.51
CA ASP A 1018 -40.19 51.80 3.27
C ASP A 1018 -40.11 51.09 4.63
N THR A 1019 -39.67 51.83 5.65
CA THR A 1019 -39.55 51.35 7.03
C THR A 1019 -40.87 51.38 7.81
N SER A 1020 -41.99 51.78 7.18
CA SER A 1020 -43.31 51.76 7.85
C SER A 1020 -43.82 50.34 8.05
N ARG A 1021 -43.33 49.38 7.24
CA ARG A 1021 -43.75 47.98 7.26
C ARG A 1021 -43.10 47.21 8.41
N PRO A 1022 -43.82 46.28 9.07
CA PRO A 1022 -43.26 45.51 10.18
C PRO A 1022 -42.20 44.49 9.75
N ASN A 1023 -42.13 44.11 8.46
CA ASN A 1023 -41.11 43.20 7.93
C ASN A 1023 -39.79 43.88 7.55
N VAL A 1024 -39.76 45.22 7.51
CA VAL A 1024 -38.56 46.00 7.17
C VAL A 1024 -38.45 47.20 8.09
N ARG A 1025 -37.56 47.15 9.08
CA ARG A 1025 -37.37 48.22 10.08
C ARG A 1025 -35.91 48.31 10.49
N PRO A 1026 -35.39 49.52 10.75
CA PRO A 1026 -34.00 49.67 11.17
C PRO A 1026 -33.79 49.18 12.61
N ILE A 1027 -32.61 48.67 12.91
CA ILE A 1027 -32.16 48.43 14.29
C ILE A 1027 -31.76 49.75 14.95
N CYS A 1028 -31.91 49.89 16.27
CA CYS A 1028 -31.46 51.11 16.94
C CYS A 1028 -29.93 51.13 17.09
N LEU A 1029 -29.33 52.32 16.94
CA LEU A 1029 -27.93 52.56 17.32
C LEU A 1029 -27.85 53.11 18.75
N PRO A 1030 -26.89 52.65 19.59
CA PRO A 1030 -26.78 53.05 20.99
C PRO A 1030 -26.07 54.41 21.18
N ILE A 1031 -26.63 55.48 20.61
CA ILE A 1031 -26.01 56.82 20.61
C ILE A 1031 -26.35 57.70 21.82
N MET A 1032 -27.36 57.32 22.63
CA MET A 1032 -27.74 58.08 23.82
C MET A 1032 -27.03 57.52 25.06
N ASP A 1033 -26.57 58.40 25.96
CA ASP A 1033 -25.85 58.02 27.17
C ASP A 1033 -26.60 56.98 28.04
N SER A 1034 -27.93 57.05 28.07
CA SER A 1034 -28.79 56.15 28.86
C SER A 1034 -28.83 54.70 28.37
N ILE A 1035 -28.47 54.44 27.11
CA ILE A 1035 -28.49 53.10 26.46
C ILE A 1035 -27.11 52.72 25.91
N ARG A 1036 -26.12 53.60 26.05
CA ARG A 1036 -24.76 53.42 25.54
C ARG A 1036 -24.09 52.23 26.22
N SER A 1037 -24.10 52.22 27.55
CA SER A 1037 -23.56 51.15 28.39
C SER A 1037 -24.60 50.06 28.65
N TYR A 1038 -24.20 48.79 28.71
CA TYR A 1038 -25.10 47.64 28.80
C TYR A 1038 -24.48 46.49 29.61
N ASP A 1039 -25.31 45.58 30.10
CA ASP A 1039 -24.84 44.34 30.74
C ASP A 1039 -24.67 43.24 29.69
N THR A 1040 -23.60 42.45 29.75
CA THR A 1040 -23.37 41.35 28.79
C THR A 1040 -24.50 40.32 28.79
N SER A 1041 -25.24 40.16 29.89
CA SER A 1041 -26.44 39.31 29.95
C SER A 1041 -27.63 39.82 29.13
N SER A 1042 -27.62 41.10 28.72
CA SER A 1042 -28.63 41.65 27.81
C SER A 1042 -28.35 41.34 26.33
N LEU A 1043 -27.17 40.76 26.04
CA LEU A 1043 -26.81 40.39 24.67
C LEU A 1043 -27.65 39.21 24.18
N VAL A 1044 -28.08 39.37 22.95
CA VAL A 1044 -28.84 38.41 22.17
C VAL A 1044 -28.21 38.35 20.78
N MET A 1045 -28.14 37.15 20.22
CA MET A 1045 -27.65 36.94 18.87
C MET A 1045 -28.76 36.37 18.00
N ALA A 1046 -28.73 36.75 16.74
CA ALA A 1046 -29.54 36.12 15.73
C ALA A 1046 -28.96 34.75 15.34
N SER A 1047 -29.85 33.80 15.09
CA SER A 1047 -29.55 32.40 14.75
C SER A 1047 -30.47 31.92 13.64
N TYR A 1048 -30.03 30.89 12.92
CA TYR A 1048 -30.88 30.12 12.00
C TYR A 1048 -30.76 28.62 12.27
N ASN A 1049 -31.79 27.86 11.89
CA ASN A 1049 -31.75 26.39 11.89
C ASN A 1049 -31.17 25.88 10.55
N ARG A 1050 -30.17 24.99 10.59
CA ARG A 1050 -29.52 24.46 9.38
C ARG A 1050 -30.36 23.45 8.59
N SER A 1051 -31.32 22.78 9.24
CA SER A 1051 -32.11 21.69 8.64
C SER A 1051 -33.39 22.14 7.94
N SER A 1052 -33.68 23.44 7.90
CA SER A 1052 -34.80 23.99 7.15
C SER A 1052 -34.32 25.10 6.22
N ALA A 1053 -34.73 25.05 4.95
CA ALA A 1053 -34.43 26.10 3.98
C ALA A 1053 -35.01 27.44 4.49
N LEU A 1054 -34.12 28.31 4.96
CA LEU A 1054 -34.25 29.77 5.08
C LEU A 1054 -35.43 30.37 5.90
N ALA A 1055 -36.32 29.57 6.49
CA ALA A 1055 -37.58 30.05 7.10
C ALA A 1055 -37.62 30.10 8.64
N ASP A 1056 -36.57 29.69 9.36
CA ASP A 1056 -36.62 29.50 10.83
C ASP A 1056 -35.52 30.29 11.58
N SER A 1057 -35.47 31.61 11.37
CA SER A 1057 -34.56 32.50 12.10
C SER A 1057 -35.08 32.83 13.50
N LYS A 1058 -34.25 32.70 14.54
CA LYS A 1058 -34.59 32.96 15.94
C LYS A 1058 -33.58 33.88 16.60
N ILE A 1059 -34.03 34.64 17.59
CA ILE A 1059 -33.16 35.40 18.47
C ILE A 1059 -32.93 34.56 19.73
N ILE A 1060 -31.67 34.38 20.12
CA ILE A 1060 -31.28 33.60 21.28
C ILE A 1060 -30.48 34.45 22.25
N THR A 1061 -30.64 34.18 23.55
CA THR A 1061 -29.89 34.85 24.60
C THR A 1061 -28.44 34.36 24.62
N VAL A 1062 -27.51 35.30 24.69
CA VAL A 1062 -26.07 35.00 24.73
C VAL A 1062 -25.70 34.48 26.12
N ASN A 1063 -26.07 35.18 27.18
CA ASN A 1063 -25.80 34.79 28.58
C ASN A 1063 -24.36 34.26 28.77
N GLU A 1064 -24.20 33.01 29.19
CA GLU A 1064 -22.92 32.33 29.48
C GLU A 1064 -22.10 31.99 28.22
N ARG A 1065 -22.57 32.37 27.02
CA ARG A 1065 -21.85 32.17 25.76
C ARG A 1065 -20.83 33.26 25.48
N TYR A 1066 -20.91 34.41 26.15
CA TYR A 1066 -19.98 35.52 25.92
C TYR A 1066 -18.59 35.18 26.46
N LEU A 1067 -17.55 35.46 25.67
CA LEU A 1067 -16.16 35.34 26.06
C LEU A 1067 -15.45 36.69 25.98
N GLU A 1068 -14.61 36.97 26.98
CA GLU A 1068 -13.73 38.13 26.96
C GLU A 1068 -12.74 38.06 25.78
N PRO A 1069 -12.43 39.19 25.10
CA PRO A 1069 -11.55 39.22 23.93
C PRO A 1069 -10.18 38.55 24.17
N LEU A 1070 -9.60 38.70 25.36
CA LEU A 1070 -8.31 38.09 25.69
C LEU A 1070 -8.39 36.55 25.72
N GLU A 1071 -9.46 35.99 26.27
CA GLU A 1071 -9.67 34.53 26.28
C GLU A 1071 -10.02 34.03 24.88
N CYS A 1072 -10.84 34.79 24.14
CA CYS A 1072 -11.13 34.51 22.76
C CYS A 1072 -9.87 34.44 21.89
N GLN A 1073 -8.97 35.43 22.01
CA GLN A 1073 -7.69 35.46 21.31
C GLN A 1073 -6.86 34.23 21.65
N LYS A 1074 -6.77 33.83 22.93
CA LYS A 1074 -6.01 32.63 23.34
C LYS A 1074 -6.50 31.36 22.66
N ARG A 1075 -7.82 31.19 22.50
CA ARG A 1075 -8.40 30.01 21.85
C ARG A 1075 -8.08 29.97 20.35
N TRP A 1076 -8.13 31.11 19.68
CA TRP A 1076 -7.79 31.24 18.26
C TRP A 1076 -6.28 31.23 17.97
N GLN A 1077 -5.45 31.63 18.92
CA GLN A 1077 -4.00 31.76 18.74
C GLN A 1077 -3.30 30.45 18.33
N GLY A 1078 -3.81 29.31 18.79
CA GLY A 1078 -3.26 27.99 18.46
C GLY A 1078 -3.40 27.64 16.97
N LEU A 1079 -4.43 28.13 16.29
CA LEU A 1079 -4.65 27.90 14.85
C LEU A 1079 -3.81 28.79 13.93
N LYS A 1080 -3.07 29.76 14.49
CA LYS A 1080 -2.22 30.69 13.72
C LYS A 1080 -3.00 31.48 12.65
N VAL A 1081 -4.23 31.89 12.97
CA VAL A 1081 -5.07 32.73 12.09
C VAL A 1081 -4.46 34.12 11.86
N SER A 1082 -4.78 34.77 10.73
CA SER A 1082 -4.24 36.11 10.38
C SER A 1082 -4.88 37.28 11.13
N PHE A 1083 -6.03 37.07 11.78
CA PHE A 1083 -6.76 38.15 12.45
C PHE A 1083 -6.43 38.23 13.94
N THR A 1084 -6.48 39.44 14.49
CA THR A 1084 -6.32 39.68 15.93
C THR A 1084 -7.66 40.07 16.56
N ILE A 1085 -7.91 39.53 17.75
CA ILE A 1085 -9.08 39.84 18.57
C ILE A 1085 -8.63 40.80 19.68
N ASP A 1086 -9.23 41.98 19.70
CA ASP A 1086 -9.06 43.02 20.71
C ASP A 1086 -10.43 43.58 21.15
N SER A 1087 -10.46 44.76 21.77
CA SER A 1087 -11.69 45.40 22.24
C SER A 1087 -12.68 45.81 21.13
N THR A 1088 -12.25 45.78 19.87
CA THR A 1088 -13.08 46.07 18.69
C THR A 1088 -13.82 44.84 18.17
N GLN A 1089 -13.76 43.71 18.88
CA GLN A 1089 -14.53 42.51 18.59
C GLN A 1089 -15.25 41.96 19.84
N HIS A 1090 -16.34 41.24 19.60
CA HIS A 1090 -17.04 40.41 20.59
C HIS A 1090 -16.87 38.94 20.24
N CYS A 1091 -16.87 38.09 21.26
CA CYS A 1091 -16.77 36.64 21.08
C CYS A 1091 -17.91 35.91 21.75
N VAL A 1092 -18.56 35.02 20.99
CA VAL A 1092 -19.74 34.29 21.46
C VAL A 1092 -19.63 32.81 21.08
N MET A 1093 -19.80 31.94 22.07
CA MET A 1093 -19.85 30.49 21.88
C MET A 1093 -21.13 30.07 21.16
N ILE A 1094 -20.97 29.45 19.99
CA ILE A 1094 -22.08 28.90 19.22
C ILE A 1094 -22.65 27.61 19.84
N LYS A 1095 -21.83 26.86 20.59
CA LYS A 1095 -22.22 25.68 21.36
C LYS A 1095 -21.49 25.67 22.71
N ARG A 1096 -22.18 25.45 23.83
CA ARG A 1096 -21.55 25.47 25.18
C ARG A 1096 -21.12 24.10 25.67
N THR A 1097 -21.93 23.08 25.39
CA THR A 1097 -21.70 21.69 25.79
C THR A 1097 -22.02 20.77 24.63
N GLU A 1098 -21.55 19.52 24.65
CA GLU A 1098 -21.88 18.53 23.61
C GLU A 1098 -23.39 18.33 23.43
N LEU A 1099 -24.18 18.52 24.51
CA LEU A 1099 -25.63 18.36 24.56
C LEU A 1099 -26.42 19.58 24.04
N ASP A 1100 -25.78 20.76 23.96
CA ASP A 1100 -26.45 21.97 23.49
C ASP A 1100 -26.70 21.90 21.97
N GLU A 1101 -27.87 22.36 21.54
CA GLU A 1101 -28.14 22.57 20.11
C GLU A 1101 -27.17 23.59 19.52
N CYS A 1102 -26.74 23.32 18.28
CA CYS A 1102 -25.87 24.23 17.57
C CYS A 1102 -26.64 25.41 16.97
N VAL A 1103 -26.09 26.59 17.18
CA VAL A 1103 -26.59 27.84 16.64
C VAL A 1103 -25.94 28.12 15.29
N GLY A 1104 -26.75 28.21 14.23
CA GLY A 1104 -26.26 28.64 12.92
C GLY A 1104 -25.95 30.15 12.90
N VAL A 1105 -24.73 30.52 12.49
CA VAL A 1105 -24.29 31.90 12.24
C VAL A 1105 -23.66 32.00 10.85
N PHE A 1106 -23.80 33.15 10.18
CA PHE A 1106 -23.20 33.43 8.87
C PHE A 1106 -22.77 34.91 8.77
N ALA A 1107 -22.05 35.26 7.72
CA ALA A 1107 -21.48 36.60 7.51
C ALA A 1107 -22.51 37.73 7.71
N GLY A 1108 -22.23 38.62 8.66
CA GLY A 1108 -23.04 39.81 8.93
C GLY A 1108 -24.29 39.59 9.79
N ILE A 1109 -24.48 38.40 10.38
CA ILE A 1109 -25.58 38.18 11.34
C ILE A 1109 -25.39 39.03 12.60
N THR A 1110 -26.45 39.67 13.10
CA THR A 1110 -26.35 40.71 14.14
C THR A 1110 -26.22 40.15 15.55
N LEU A 1111 -25.36 40.80 16.34
CA LEU A 1111 -25.31 40.77 17.80
C LEU A 1111 -25.89 42.08 18.33
N HIS A 1112 -26.83 42.00 19.27
CA HIS A 1112 -27.53 43.16 19.79
C HIS A 1112 -27.80 43.05 21.30
N SER A 1113 -28.04 44.19 21.96
CA SER A 1113 -28.46 44.24 23.36
C SER A 1113 -29.94 44.59 23.45
N LEU A 1114 -30.68 43.90 24.33
CA LEU A 1114 -32.05 44.26 24.72
C LEU A 1114 -32.01 45.28 25.85
N GLN A 1115 -32.54 46.48 25.61
CA GLN A 1115 -32.60 47.54 26.62
C GLN A 1115 -33.92 48.30 26.53
N THR A 1116 -34.37 48.83 27.66
CA THR A 1116 -35.63 49.58 27.76
C THR A 1116 -35.39 51.05 27.43
N LEU A 1117 -36.12 51.58 26.45
CA LEU A 1117 -36.17 52.99 26.09
C LEU A 1117 -37.63 53.46 26.02
N HIS A 1118 -37.97 54.54 26.73
CA HIS A 1118 -39.34 55.09 26.80
C HIS A 1118 -40.43 54.05 27.10
N SER A 1119 -40.17 53.14 28.06
CA SER A 1119 -41.08 52.05 28.46
C SER A 1119 -41.33 50.96 27.40
N SER A 1120 -40.53 50.92 26.33
CA SER A 1120 -40.52 49.85 25.33
C SER A 1120 -39.16 49.15 25.30
N GLU A 1121 -39.15 47.83 25.18
CA GLU A 1121 -37.91 47.08 24.95
C GLU A 1121 -37.48 47.23 23.49
N LYS A 1122 -36.22 47.59 23.27
CA LYS A 1122 -35.67 47.85 21.93
C LYS A 1122 -34.37 47.10 21.74
N HIS A 1123 -34.12 46.70 20.49
CA HIS A 1123 -32.89 46.06 20.05
C HIS A 1123 -31.86 47.13 19.62
N PHE A 1124 -30.69 47.10 20.25
CA PHE A 1124 -29.57 47.99 19.91
C PHE A 1124 -28.42 47.20 19.29
N LEU A 1125 -27.94 47.64 18.14
CA LEU A 1125 -26.82 46.99 17.45
C LEU A 1125 -25.54 47.08 18.29
N ARG A 1126 -24.90 45.93 18.52
CA ARG A 1126 -23.62 45.80 19.22
C ARG A 1126 -22.54 45.18 18.36
N GLY A 1127 -22.94 44.39 17.36
CA GLY A 1127 -21.99 43.84 16.42
C GLY A 1127 -22.63 43.04 15.30
N PHE A 1128 -21.78 42.50 14.43
CA PHE A 1128 -22.19 41.52 13.43
C PHE A 1128 -21.06 40.51 13.18
N PHE A 1129 -21.42 39.27 12.86
CA PHE A 1129 -20.47 38.17 12.67
C PHE A 1129 -19.52 38.46 11.52
N ILE A 1130 -18.22 38.30 11.77
CA ILE A 1130 -17.18 38.51 10.77
C ILE A 1130 -16.42 37.22 10.47
N ASN A 1131 -16.06 36.43 11.50
CA ASN A 1131 -15.25 35.22 11.40
C ASN A 1131 -15.67 34.21 12.49
N GLY A 1132 -15.46 32.91 12.27
CA GLY A 1132 -15.78 31.89 13.27
C GLY A 1132 -15.69 30.48 12.71
N PRO A 1133 -15.91 29.45 13.54
CA PRO A 1133 -15.84 28.06 13.08
C PRO A 1133 -17.01 27.74 12.14
N ARG A 1134 -16.73 26.98 11.07
CA ARG A 1134 -17.77 26.51 10.11
C ARG A 1134 -18.62 25.38 10.65
N VAL A 1135 -18.07 24.60 11.60
CA VAL A 1135 -18.79 23.57 12.34
C VAL A 1135 -18.99 24.01 13.78
N CYS A 1136 -19.91 23.35 14.46
CA CYS A 1136 -20.32 23.71 15.81
C CYS A 1136 -19.24 23.37 16.83
N SER A 1137 -18.41 24.36 17.15
CA SER A 1137 -17.35 24.23 18.13
C SER A 1137 -17.82 24.51 19.56
N ILE A 1138 -17.38 23.67 20.50
CA ILE A 1138 -17.47 23.93 21.95
C ILE A 1138 -16.23 24.65 22.50
N TYR A 1139 -15.20 24.84 21.68
CA TYR A 1139 -13.96 25.52 22.07
C TYR A 1139 -13.82 26.88 21.39
N PHE A 1140 -13.99 26.95 20.07
CA PHE A 1140 -13.80 28.15 19.28
C PHE A 1140 -15.07 29.03 19.24
N PRO A 1141 -14.98 30.30 19.66
CA PRO A 1141 -16.10 31.22 19.58
C PRO A 1141 -16.28 31.80 18.18
N ALA A 1142 -17.52 32.17 17.86
CA ALA A 1142 -17.83 33.09 16.77
C ALA A 1142 -17.36 34.51 17.14
N VAL A 1143 -16.69 35.18 16.18
CA VAL A 1143 -16.13 36.52 16.32
C VAL A 1143 -17.03 37.51 15.60
N TYR A 1144 -17.52 38.49 16.35
CA TYR A 1144 -18.36 39.59 15.89
C TYR A 1144 -17.55 40.88 15.91
N LEU A 1145 -17.69 41.73 14.90
CA LEU A 1145 -17.15 43.08 14.97
C LEU A 1145 -17.97 43.88 16.01
N ASN A 1146 -17.30 44.59 16.91
CA ASN A 1146 -17.94 45.45 17.89
C ASN A 1146 -18.29 46.81 17.27
N THR A 1147 -19.56 47.02 16.90
CA THR A 1147 -20.01 48.27 16.27
C THR A 1147 -19.89 49.47 17.19
N ASP A 1148 -19.83 49.26 18.52
CA ASP A 1148 -19.66 50.36 19.48
C ASP A 1148 -18.31 51.06 19.32
N ALA A 1149 -17.28 50.37 18.83
CA ALA A 1149 -15.96 50.95 18.56
C ALA A 1149 -15.93 51.84 17.31
N TYR A 1150 -16.88 51.65 16.40
CA TYR A 1150 -16.96 52.34 15.11
C TYR A 1150 -18.10 53.36 15.04
N LEU A 1151 -18.83 53.57 16.14
CA LEU A 1151 -20.04 54.37 16.15
C LEU A 1151 -19.80 55.84 15.81
N ASP A 1152 -18.71 56.46 16.29
CA ASP A 1152 -18.33 57.83 15.90
C ASP A 1152 -18.07 57.91 14.38
N TRP A 1153 -17.33 56.95 13.81
CA TRP A 1153 -17.06 56.88 12.37
C TRP A 1153 -18.34 56.68 11.54
N ILE A 1154 -19.25 55.81 11.98
CA ILE A 1154 -20.53 55.57 11.30
C ILE A 1154 -21.30 56.90 11.18
N LEU A 1155 -21.42 57.64 12.29
CA LEU A 1155 -22.17 58.89 12.33
C LEU A 1155 -21.51 59.98 11.49
N GLU A 1156 -20.20 60.21 11.67
CA GLU A 1156 -19.44 61.19 10.88
C GLU A 1156 -19.50 60.95 9.37
N THR A 1157 -19.66 59.68 8.96
CA THR A 1157 -19.70 59.28 7.55
C THR A 1157 -21.11 59.38 6.97
N MET A 1158 -22.16 59.35 7.79
CA MET A 1158 -23.54 59.49 7.32
C MET A 1158 -23.79 60.93 6.87
N GLU A 1159 -24.10 61.11 5.59
CA GLU A 1159 -24.43 62.44 5.06
C GLU A 1159 -25.77 62.90 5.64
N GLN A 1160 -25.79 64.07 6.29
CA GLN A 1160 -27.03 64.68 6.77
C GLN A 1160 -27.96 64.96 5.58
N PRO A 1161 -29.26 64.62 5.66
CA PRO A 1161 -30.23 64.99 4.65
C PRO A 1161 -30.14 66.47 4.34
N ALA A 1162 -29.97 66.82 3.07
CA ALA A 1162 -29.97 68.20 2.59
C ALA A 1162 -31.24 68.99 3.00
N SER A 1163 -32.27 68.34 3.54
CA SER A 1163 -33.50 68.93 4.06
C SER A 1163 -33.41 69.52 5.47
N PHE A 1164 -32.36 69.25 6.26
CA PHE A 1164 -32.21 69.88 7.59
C PHE A 1164 -31.55 71.26 7.56
N ALA A 1165 -30.90 71.62 6.46
CA ALA A 1165 -30.34 72.95 6.26
C ALA A 1165 -31.42 74.03 6.00
N SER A 1166 -32.68 73.65 5.74
CA SER A 1166 -33.77 74.60 5.49
C SER A 1166 -34.72 74.85 6.66
N ASP A 1167 -34.74 74.02 7.70
CA ASP A 1167 -35.72 74.16 8.80
C ASP A 1167 -35.15 74.69 10.12
N VAL A 1168 -33.83 74.65 10.36
CA VAL A 1168 -33.23 75.32 11.53
C VAL A 1168 -33.16 76.85 11.35
N GLN A 1169 -33.36 77.36 10.12
CA GLN A 1169 -33.46 78.80 9.86
C GLN A 1169 -34.89 79.36 10.00
N LYS A 1170 -35.91 78.54 10.33
CA LYS A 1170 -37.30 78.99 10.47
C LYS A 1170 -37.91 78.91 11.87
N GLU A 1171 -37.28 78.26 12.84
CA GLU A 1171 -37.80 78.19 14.23
C GLU A 1171 -37.08 79.09 15.26
N VAL A 1172 -36.13 79.94 14.85
CA VAL A 1172 -35.56 80.99 15.75
C VAL A 1172 -36.14 82.38 15.46
N SER A 1173 -37.19 82.47 14.65
CA SER A 1173 -37.96 83.70 14.46
C SER A 1173 -39.45 83.42 14.57
N PHE A 1174 -39.94 83.15 15.79
CA PHE A 1174 -41.18 83.71 16.38
C PHE A 1174 -41.51 82.98 17.70
N LYS A 1175 -41.32 83.73 18.81
CA LYS A 1175 -41.73 83.49 20.22
C LYS A 1175 -40.93 82.54 21.09
#